data_AF-A0A7J8GWJ2-F1
#
_entry.id   AF-A0A7J8GWJ2-F1
#
_cell.length_a   1.000
_cell.length_b   1.000
_cell.length_c   1.000
_cell.angle_alpha   90.00
_cell.angle_beta   90.00
_cell.angle_gamma   90.00
#
_symmetry.space_group_name_H-M   'P 1'
#
loop_
_entity.id
_entity.type
_entity.pdbx_description
1 polymer ?
#
loop_
_entity_poly.entity_id
_entity_poly.type
_entity_poly.pdbx_seq_one_letter_code
_entity_poly.pdbx_strand_id
1 'polypeptide(L)'
;MGVWGVWALLLLPLQAAAQAQVCSVNKTVFEVTENTEPSGPLVDIYVPEGQRVTLGSSSTPFAFKIQGTQLFLNVTPDYEETPVLLAYLECQRGDVVVTQLRVLVTVLDVNDNPPVFPFEVKVEKVPEDTKVNTTVIPETQLEAQDLDKDDTLFYTLQEVTPGASSFFSLVGVNRPALQLDKPLAFDRLPNMTFYLLVRDTQEEDAVPSHTAQATLVLEVQPADLRPPWFLPCVYSDTYVCVQAQYQGAIPTGYKLPDPLILRPGPIYAVDGDRGIDQRIIYSLLTGNEDGTFAIDADTGNLTMTRSVPSPKTFFLIVKGDQADHARYSVTQVTVEARNATESLPRFPASLYRGTVALGSATGTVVQDAAEPSLPLRVWAQDPDFPDLNSAITYRITNNSDFRMGGEFVLTVASLTQLGVFYAEVEATNTVTSGTATTVVEIHVSEQEPPATGRPGNGVNTTRNDEPGVGRADRRFSAVDMAALGGVLGALLLLALIALVTLVHKHYGSRLKCCSGKALEPPPGGFDNKAFLVDPEANWAPGAGPSPGGTAPAAQSPGPPLPAPPASPSPATADLVPEAPAAAGDGDGPAGVRSILTKERRPEGGYKAVWFGEDIGAEADVVVLDTPASDADGAGAEGSAGSADEDEDEDAAAGLGGGPDAADAD
;
A
#
# COMPACT_ATOMS: atom_id res chain seq x y z
N MET A 1 96.21 12.65 35.46
CA MET A 1 97.45 13.45 35.60
C MET A 1 98.14 13.48 34.25
N GLY A 2 98.53 14.67 33.77
CA GLY A 2 99.40 14.82 32.59
C GLY A 2 98.75 15.51 31.40
N VAL A 3 98.66 16.84 31.49
CA VAL A 3 98.48 17.77 30.36
C VAL A 3 99.81 17.88 29.60
N TRP A 4 99.75 18.31 28.32
CA TRP A 4 100.69 19.09 27.47
C TRP A 4 100.46 18.56 26.04
N GLY A 5 99.82 19.24 25.07
CA GLY A 5 99.97 20.62 24.61
C GLY A 5 101.03 20.65 23.50
N VAL A 6 100.64 20.88 22.23
CA VAL A 6 101.33 21.67 21.17
C VAL A 6 100.47 21.69 19.88
N TRP A 7 100.44 22.87 19.26
CA TRP A 7 99.76 23.30 18.04
C TRP A 7 100.16 22.54 16.76
N ALA A 8 99.22 22.38 15.82
CA ALA A 8 99.51 22.05 14.42
C ALA A 8 98.59 22.82 13.47
N LEU A 9 99.22 23.32 12.40
CA LEU A 9 98.76 24.26 11.38
C LEU A 9 97.45 23.87 10.65
N LEU A 10 96.70 24.91 10.28
CA LEU A 10 95.69 24.89 9.21
C LEU A 10 96.25 24.33 7.90
N LEU A 11 95.66 23.25 7.41
CA LEU A 11 95.70 22.80 6.03
C LEU A 11 94.26 22.83 5.49
N LEU A 12 93.97 23.84 4.67
CA LEU A 12 92.79 23.85 3.80
C LEU A 12 92.98 22.77 2.73
N PRO A 13 92.06 21.80 2.58
CA PRO A 13 92.06 20.96 1.40
C PRO A 13 91.42 21.74 0.25
N LEU A 14 92.23 22.05 -0.77
CA LEU A 14 91.74 22.31 -2.12
C LEU A 14 91.05 21.03 -2.61
N GLN A 15 89.72 20.96 -2.53
CA GLN A 15 88.94 19.99 -3.27
C GLN A 15 88.93 20.42 -4.74
N ALA A 16 89.78 19.80 -5.55
CA ALA A 16 89.61 19.79 -6.99
C ALA A 16 88.42 18.89 -7.32
N ALA A 17 87.31 19.49 -7.79
CA ALA A 17 86.18 18.75 -8.32
C ALA A 17 86.57 18.14 -9.67
N ALA A 18 86.54 16.80 -9.78
CA ALA A 18 86.61 16.12 -11.06
C ALA A 18 85.32 16.45 -11.85
N GLN A 19 85.45 17.14 -12.99
CA GLN A 19 84.32 17.45 -13.88
C GLN A 19 83.78 16.17 -14.53
N ALA A 20 82.48 15.91 -14.37
CA ALA A 20 81.80 14.77 -14.97
C ALA A 20 81.84 14.86 -16.51
N GLN A 21 82.21 13.80 -17.21
CA GLN A 21 82.27 13.80 -18.69
C GLN A 21 80.94 13.46 -19.38
N VAL A 22 79.85 13.31 -18.61
CA VAL A 22 78.55 12.80 -19.08
C VAL A 22 77.46 13.79 -18.69
N CYS A 23 76.48 13.96 -19.59
CA CYS A 23 75.29 14.78 -19.34
C CYS A 23 74.54 14.22 -18.13
N SER A 24 74.16 15.07 -17.17
CA SER A 24 73.52 14.62 -15.94
C SER A 24 72.54 15.63 -15.38
N VAL A 25 71.63 15.13 -14.54
CA VAL A 25 70.71 15.93 -13.72
C VAL A 25 70.85 15.47 -12.28
N ASN A 26 70.67 16.38 -11.32
CA ASN A 26 70.78 16.05 -9.89
C ASN A 26 69.55 15.30 -9.35
N LYS A 27 68.39 15.44 -10.01
CA LYS A 27 67.13 14.80 -9.65
C LYS A 27 66.37 14.42 -10.93
N THR A 28 65.80 13.22 -10.95
CA THR A 28 65.06 12.68 -12.10
C THR A 28 63.58 12.45 -11.81
N VAL A 29 63.12 12.67 -10.58
CA VAL A 29 61.72 12.49 -10.18
C VAL A 29 61.23 13.75 -9.48
N PHE A 30 60.11 14.29 -9.92
CA PHE A 30 59.47 15.48 -9.37
C PHE A 30 58.01 15.19 -9.10
N GLU A 31 57.49 15.81 -8.04
CA GLU A 31 56.07 15.84 -7.72
C GLU A 31 55.61 17.28 -7.91
N VAL A 32 54.54 17.47 -8.65
CA VAL A 32 53.95 18.79 -8.93
C VAL A 32 52.46 18.68 -8.66
N THR A 33 51.94 19.56 -7.81
CA THR A 33 50.50 19.69 -7.59
C THR A 33 49.83 20.19 -8.86
N GLU A 34 48.73 19.57 -9.23
CA GLU A 34 47.93 20.04 -10.36
C GLU A 34 47.36 21.43 -10.17
N ASN A 35 46.79 21.99 -11.25
CA ASN A 35 46.15 23.31 -11.28
C ASN A 35 47.06 24.46 -10.80
N THR A 36 48.36 24.19 -10.65
CA THR A 36 49.35 25.11 -10.13
C THR A 36 50.23 25.61 -11.27
N GLU A 37 50.32 26.92 -11.45
CA GLU A 37 51.21 27.50 -12.45
C GLU A 37 52.69 27.22 -12.10
N PRO A 38 53.51 26.71 -13.05
CA PRO A 38 54.92 26.45 -12.80
C PRO A 38 55.68 27.75 -12.44
N SER A 39 56.19 27.84 -11.22
CA SER A 39 56.85 29.05 -10.70
C SER A 39 58.33 29.18 -11.07
N GLY A 40 58.95 28.15 -11.67
CA GLY A 40 60.38 28.15 -12.00
C GLY A 40 60.87 26.90 -12.76
N PRO A 41 62.19 26.78 -12.97
CA PRO A 41 62.78 25.59 -13.60
C PRO A 41 62.62 24.36 -12.69
N LEU A 42 62.30 23.21 -13.29
CA LEU A 42 62.25 21.92 -12.59
C LEU A 42 63.66 21.48 -12.18
N VAL A 43 64.62 21.54 -13.12
CA VAL A 43 65.98 21.05 -12.88
C VAL A 43 67.00 21.73 -13.78
N ASP A 44 68.20 21.92 -13.24
CA ASP A 44 69.39 22.28 -14.02
C ASP A 44 70.01 21.03 -14.64
N ILE A 45 70.28 21.09 -15.94
CA ILE A 45 70.90 20.05 -16.73
C ILE A 45 72.38 20.37 -16.85
N TYR A 46 73.24 19.50 -16.32
CA TYR A 46 74.67 19.59 -16.55
C TYR A 46 75.01 19.06 -17.93
N VAL A 47 75.43 19.97 -18.83
CA VAL A 47 75.80 19.64 -20.21
C VAL A 47 77.32 19.87 -20.39
N PRO A 48 78.12 18.82 -20.65
CA PRO A 48 79.56 18.96 -20.89
C PRO A 48 79.89 19.78 -22.15
N GLU A 49 81.08 20.39 -22.20
CA GLU A 49 81.52 21.17 -23.37
C GLU A 49 81.44 20.35 -24.68
N GLY A 50 80.91 20.98 -25.74
CA GLY A 50 80.70 20.36 -27.05
C GLY A 50 79.44 19.50 -27.19
N GLN A 51 78.55 19.48 -26.20
CA GLN A 51 77.24 18.82 -26.28
C GLN A 51 76.09 19.83 -26.25
N ARG A 52 74.93 19.45 -26.81
CA ARG A 52 73.65 20.17 -26.68
C ARG A 52 72.58 19.23 -26.15
N VAL A 53 71.59 19.75 -25.43
CA VAL A 53 70.45 18.96 -24.95
C VAL A 53 69.18 19.33 -25.71
N THR A 54 68.40 18.32 -26.10
CA THR A 54 67.09 18.46 -26.75
C THR A 54 66.06 17.57 -26.09
N LEU A 55 64.77 17.89 -26.24
CA LEU A 55 63.69 16.99 -25.83
C LEU A 55 63.52 15.91 -26.90
N GLY A 56 63.60 14.66 -26.50
CA GLY A 56 63.36 13.50 -27.36
C GLY A 56 61.88 13.38 -27.73
N SER A 57 61.61 12.73 -28.87
CA SER A 57 60.24 12.59 -29.42
C SER A 57 59.29 11.80 -28.52
N SER A 58 59.81 11.01 -27.60
CA SER A 58 59.02 10.23 -26.63
C SER A 58 58.64 11.03 -25.38
N SER A 59 59.02 12.30 -25.29
CA SER A 59 58.60 13.17 -24.18
C SER A 59 57.09 13.47 -24.28
N THR A 60 56.43 13.71 -23.14
CA THR A 60 55.03 14.16 -23.16
C THR A 60 54.92 15.41 -24.02
N PRO A 61 54.06 15.40 -25.06
CA PRO A 61 53.98 16.50 -26.01
C PRO A 61 53.68 17.84 -25.34
N PHE A 62 54.39 18.89 -25.73
CA PHE A 62 54.20 20.29 -25.27
C PHE A 62 54.39 20.56 -23.76
N ALA A 63 54.50 19.51 -22.94
CA ALA A 63 54.58 19.60 -21.49
C ALA A 63 55.90 20.22 -21.00
N PHE A 64 56.99 20.07 -21.75
CA PHE A 64 58.31 20.51 -21.33
C PHE A 64 58.92 21.51 -22.30
N LYS A 65 59.73 22.43 -21.75
CA LYS A 65 60.55 23.35 -22.52
C LYS A 65 61.95 23.42 -21.92
N ILE A 66 62.97 23.42 -22.76
CA ILE A 66 64.35 23.67 -22.32
C ILE A 66 64.69 25.12 -22.62
N GLN A 67 65.15 25.87 -21.61
CA GLN A 67 65.68 27.22 -21.77
C GLN A 67 67.13 27.25 -21.27
N GLY A 68 68.09 27.42 -22.18
CA GLY A 68 69.51 27.28 -21.86
C GLY A 68 69.85 25.86 -21.40
N THR A 69 70.22 25.72 -20.12
CA THR A 69 70.51 24.43 -19.47
C THR A 69 69.44 24.05 -18.44
N GLN A 70 68.27 24.67 -18.46
CA GLN A 70 67.19 24.44 -17.50
C GLN A 70 65.97 23.79 -18.16
N LEU A 71 65.40 22.79 -17.50
CA LEU A 71 64.13 22.18 -17.89
C LEU A 71 62.98 22.89 -17.16
N PHE A 72 61.97 23.31 -17.90
CA PHE A 72 60.74 23.92 -17.40
C PHE A 72 59.54 23.04 -17.73
N LEU A 73 58.56 23.04 -16.82
CA LEU A 73 57.20 22.62 -17.14
C LEU A 73 56.50 23.77 -17.88
N ASN A 74 55.92 23.49 -19.03
CA ASN A 74 55.34 24.47 -19.96
C ASN A 74 53.80 24.36 -20.06
N VAL A 75 53.21 23.53 -19.22
CA VAL A 75 51.76 23.30 -19.11
C VAL A 75 51.38 23.40 -17.63
N THR A 76 50.13 23.75 -17.36
CA THR A 76 49.49 23.51 -16.07
C THR A 76 49.11 22.03 -16.03
N PRO A 77 49.68 21.22 -15.13
CA PRO A 77 49.30 19.82 -15.01
C PRO A 77 47.87 19.70 -14.48
N ASP A 78 47.15 18.71 -14.99
CA ASP A 78 45.79 18.29 -14.65
C ASP A 78 45.89 16.76 -14.46
N TYR A 79 45.52 16.28 -13.28
CA TYR A 79 45.69 14.90 -12.87
C TYR A 79 44.75 13.97 -13.65
N GLU A 80 43.50 14.37 -13.82
CA GLU A 80 42.43 13.63 -14.49
C GLU A 80 42.75 13.43 -15.98
N GLU A 81 43.45 14.40 -16.60
CA GLU A 81 43.92 14.27 -17.97
C GLU A 81 45.24 13.48 -18.08
N THR A 82 46.27 13.88 -17.32
CA THR A 82 47.63 13.31 -17.44
C THR A 82 48.37 13.21 -16.10
N PRO A 83 48.25 12.09 -15.36
CA PRO A 83 48.83 11.97 -14.01
C PRO A 83 50.36 11.84 -14.00
N VAL A 84 50.96 11.55 -15.17
CA VAL A 84 52.40 11.35 -15.31
C VAL A 84 52.93 12.02 -16.57
N LEU A 85 53.89 12.92 -16.38
CA LEU A 85 54.60 13.60 -17.46
C LEU A 85 56.05 13.10 -17.54
N LEU A 86 56.52 12.78 -18.74
CA LEU A 86 57.87 12.26 -18.98
C LEU A 86 58.66 13.18 -19.90
N ALA A 87 59.83 13.63 -19.47
CA ALA A 87 60.79 14.31 -20.32
C ALA A 87 61.98 13.38 -20.61
N TYR A 88 62.22 13.12 -21.90
CA TYR A 88 63.43 12.45 -22.35
C TYR A 88 64.44 13.50 -22.80
N LEU A 89 65.48 13.71 -22.01
CA LEU A 89 66.55 14.65 -22.32
C LEU A 89 67.61 13.91 -23.15
N GLU A 90 67.76 14.28 -24.42
CA GLU A 90 68.74 13.72 -25.33
C GLU A 90 69.94 14.67 -25.45
N CYS A 91 71.08 14.26 -24.90
CA CYS A 91 72.31 15.03 -25.00
C CYS A 91 73.12 14.55 -26.22
N GLN A 92 73.28 15.44 -27.20
CA GLN A 92 73.84 15.17 -28.50
C GLN A 92 75.23 15.80 -28.65
N ARG A 93 76.15 15.08 -29.30
CA ARG A 93 77.43 15.61 -29.80
C ARG A 93 77.40 15.56 -31.33
N GLY A 94 77.18 16.71 -31.96
CA GLY A 94 76.78 16.74 -33.38
C GLY A 94 75.36 16.20 -33.54
N ASP A 95 75.16 15.23 -34.44
CA ASP A 95 73.86 14.59 -34.71
C ASP A 95 73.69 13.23 -34.00
N VAL A 96 74.63 12.86 -33.13
CA VAL A 96 74.59 11.58 -32.40
C VAL A 96 74.19 11.84 -30.95
N VAL A 97 73.12 11.16 -30.49
CA VAL A 97 72.72 11.13 -29.09
C VAL A 97 73.75 10.31 -28.30
N VAL A 98 74.42 10.94 -27.35
CA VAL A 98 75.49 10.34 -26.52
C VAL A 98 74.94 9.84 -25.20
N THR A 99 73.94 10.54 -24.65
CA THR A 99 73.30 10.19 -23.38
C THR A 99 71.83 10.55 -23.45
N GLN A 100 70.98 9.67 -22.94
CA GLN A 100 69.56 9.93 -22.78
C GLN A 100 69.22 9.84 -21.29
N LEU A 101 68.64 10.91 -20.76
CA LEU A 101 68.16 10.97 -19.38
C LEU A 101 66.64 10.99 -19.39
N ARG A 102 66.03 10.39 -18.38
CA ARG A 102 64.58 10.42 -18.18
C ARG A 102 64.29 11.22 -16.92
N VAL A 103 63.48 12.26 -17.06
CA VAL A 103 62.89 13.00 -15.95
C VAL A 103 61.41 12.65 -15.90
N LEU A 104 60.97 12.16 -14.74
CA LEU A 104 59.61 11.79 -14.43
C LEU A 104 59.00 12.88 -13.56
N VAL A 105 57.86 13.41 -13.97
CA VAL A 105 57.05 14.30 -13.16
C VAL A 105 55.74 13.59 -12.87
N THR A 106 55.49 13.30 -11.61
CA THR A 106 54.20 12.78 -11.13
C THR A 106 53.34 13.96 -10.70
N VAL A 107 52.14 14.03 -11.24
CA VAL A 107 51.15 15.03 -10.84
C VAL A 107 50.52 14.56 -9.53
N LEU A 108 50.42 15.46 -8.55
CA LEU A 108 49.70 15.21 -7.30
C LEU A 108 48.26 15.69 -7.48
N ASP A 109 47.36 14.73 -7.30
CA ASP A 109 45.90 14.87 -7.28
C ASP A 109 45.45 15.81 -6.15
N VAL A 110 44.49 16.68 -6.45
CA VAL A 110 43.82 17.62 -5.56
C VAL A 110 42.33 17.46 -5.76
N ASN A 111 41.59 17.41 -4.66
CA ASN A 111 40.13 17.29 -4.67
C ASN A 111 39.44 18.53 -5.31
N ASP A 112 39.28 18.55 -6.62
CA ASP A 112 38.74 19.66 -7.41
C ASP A 112 37.55 19.27 -8.30
N ASN A 113 37.22 17.97 -8.37
CA ASN A 113 36.02 17.49 -9.04
C ASN A 113 34.93 17.16 -8.01
N PRO A 114 33.67 17.56 -8.26
CA PRO A 114 32.57 17.16 -7.40
C PRO A 114 32.04 15.77 -7.78
N PRO A 115 31.50 15.00 -6.81
CA PRO A 115 30.86 13.74 -7.11
C PRO A 115 29.58 13.97 -7.92
N VAL A 116 29.27 13.07 -8.86
CA VAL A 116 28.10 13.20 -9.75
C VAL A 116 27.29 11.90 -9.78
N PHE A 117 26.00 11.99 -9.48
CA PHE A 117 25.07 10.88 -9.71
C PHE A 117 24.72 10.76 -11.20
N PRO A 118 24.61 9.53 -11.74
CA PRO A 118 24.15 9.32 -13.11
C PRO A 118 22.63 9.54 -13.29
N PHE A 119 21.92 9.97 -12.24
CA PHE A 119 20.48 10.22 -12.22
C PHE A 119 20.13 11.36 -11.25
N GLU A 120 19.07 12.12 -11.55
CA GLU A 120 18.50 13.10 -10.62
C GLU A 120 17.42 12.49 -9.72
N VAL A 121 16.61 11.58 -10.27
CA VAL A 121 15.51 10.90 -9.58
C VAL A 121 15.56 9.41 -9.89
N LYS A 122 15.54 8.58 -8.84
CA LYS A 122 15.44 7.12 -8.92
C LYS A 122 14.11 6.67 -8.32
N VAL A 123 13.25 6.08 -9.14
CA VAL A 123 11.99 5.48 -8.70
C VAL A 123 12.16 3.98 -8.55
N GLU A 124 11.80 3.42 -7.41
CA GLU A 124 11.84 1.99 -7.13
C GLU A 124 10.47 1.50 -6.65
N LYS A 125 10.03 0.35 -7.16
CA LYS A 125 8.75 -0.26 -6.79
C LYS A 125 9.00 -1.45 -5.87
N VAL A 126 8.50 -1.37 -4.64
CA VAL A 126 8.80 -2.38 -3.62
C VAL A 126 7.51 -3.05 -3.15
N PRO A 127 7.30 -4.35 -3.42
CA PRO A 127 6.15 -5.09 -2.88
C PRO A 127 6.09 -5.02 -1.35
N GLU A 128 4.90 -4.87 -0.77
CA GLU A 128 4.76 -4.74 0.68
C GLU A 128 5.19 -5.99 1.46
N ASP A 129 5.20 -7.16 0.80
CA ASP A 129 5.62 -8.45 1.35
C ASP A 129 7.14 -8.69 1.27
N THR A 130 7.90 -7.73 0.73
CA THR A 130 9.36 -7.75 0.67
C THR A 130 9.93 -8.01 2.07
N LYS A 131 10.84 -8.98 2.17
CA LYS A 131 11.42 -9.34 3.46
C LYS A 131 12.33 -8.24 3.99
N VAL A 132 12.24 -7.99 5.29
CA VAL A 132 13.18 -7.15 6.01
C VAL A 132 14.61 -7.69 5.83
N ASN A 133 15.58 -6.79 5.81
CA ASN A 133 17.00 -6.97 5.50
C ASN A 133 17.30 -7.26 4.02
N THR A 134 16.31 -7.12 3.12
CA THR A 134 16.55 -7.23 1.67
C THR A 134 17.11 -5.92 1.11
N THR A 135 18.12 -6.02 0.26
CA THR A 135 18.58 -4.90 -0.56
C THR A 135 17.56 -4.63 -1.67
N VAL A 136 16.86 -3.50 -1.59
CA VAL A 136 15.82 -3.10 -2.55
C VAL A 136 16.41 -2.36 -3.75
N ILE A 137 17.51 -1.63 -3.58
CA ILE A 137 18.26 -1.02 -4.68
C ILE A 137 19.74 -1.36 -4.49
N PRO A 138 20.40 -2.02 -5.46
CA PRO A 138 21.82 -2.35 -5.35
C PRO A 138 22.69 -1.11 -5.51
N GLU A 139 23.89 -1.17 -4.94
CA GLU A 139 24.90 -0.09 -4.95
C GLU A 139 25.26 0.42 -6.34
N THR A 140 25.41 -0.46 -7.32
CA THR A 140 25.72 -0.09 -8.72
C THR A 140 24.68 0.82 -9.37
N GLN A 141 23.51 0.98 -8.75
CA GLN A 141 22.45 1.86 -9.23
C GLN A 141 22.31 3.14 -8.41
N LEU A 142 23.05 3.28 -7.31
CA LEU A 142 23.03 4.42 -6.40
C LEU A 142 24.40 5.09 -6.23
N GLU A 143 25.47 4.48 -6.74
CA GLU A 143 26.81 5.09 -6.72
C GLU A 143 26.87 6.36 -7.58
N ALA A 144 27.50 7.40 -7.01
CA ALA A 144 28.00 8.55 -7.74
C ALA A 144 29.41 8.26 -8.25
N GLN A 145 29.86 9.05 -9.23
CA GLN A 145 31.22 9.01 -9.75
C GLN A 145 31.92 10.31 -9.41
N ASP A 146 33.13 10.18 -8.87
CA ASP A 146 34.10 11.26 -8.74
C ASP A 146 35.28 10.96 -9.66
N LEU A 147 35.87 12.00 -10.25
CA LEU A 147 37.00 11.86 -11.16
C LEU A 147 38.34 11.89 -10.41
N ASP A 148 38.35 12.42 -9.19
CA ASP A 148 39.54 12.52 -8.35
C ASP A 148 40.03 11.13 -7.91
N LYS A 149 41.33 11.03 -7.63
CA LYS A 149 41.99 9.74 -7.46
C LYS A 149 41.75 9.11 -6.09
N ASP A 150 41.44 7.81 -6.10
CA ASP A 150 41.22 7.00 -4.89
C ASP A 150 40.13 7.58 -3.96
N ASP A 151 39.21 8.38 -4.52
CA ASP A 151 38.22 9.05 -3.71
C ASP A 151 37.18 8.07 -3.15
N THR A 152 36.94 8.20 -1.85
CA THR A 152 36.05 7.31 -1.12
C THR A 152 34.79 8.07 -0.77
N LEU A 153 33.73 7.83 -1.55
CA LEU A 153 32.48 8.55 -1.39
C LEU A 153 31.69 8.12 -0.15
N PHE A 154 31.22 9.11 0.61
CA PHE A 154 30.40 8.93 1.81
C PHE A 154 28.96 9.35 1.56
N TYR A 155 28.05 8.38 1.62
CA TYR A 155 26.64 8.53 1.34
C TYR A 155 25.82 8.69 2.62
N THR A 156 24.79 9.52 2.55
CA THR A 156 23.81 9.71 3.63
C THR A 156 22.41 9.72 3.04
N LEU A 157 21.50 9.00 3.69
CA LEU A 157 20.08 8.98 3.32
C LEU A 157 19.32 9.96 4.21
N GLN A 158 18.79 11.02 3.60
CA GLN A 158 18.02 12.04 4.30
C GLN A 158 16.52 11.84 4.04
N GLU A 159 15.74 11.83 5.12
CA GLU A 159 14.29 11.70 5.07
C GLU A 159 13.61 12.95 4.50
N VAL A 160 12.72 12.74 3.52
CA VAL A 160 11.80 13.79 3.01
C VAL A 160 10.36 13.50 3.45
N THR A 161 9.95 12.24 3.41
CA THR A 161 8.63 11.81 3.88
C THR A 161 8.65 11.52 5.38
N PRO A 162 7.88 12.23 6.23
CA PRO A 162 7.92 12.01 7.67
C PRO A 162 7.50 10.59 8.11
N GLY A 163 8.29 9.98 8.98
CA GLY A 163 8.15 8.60 9.45
C GLY A 163 8.83 7.55 8.55
N ALA A 164 9.43 7.94 7.41
CA ALA A 164 10.01 7.01 6.45
C ALA A 164 11.45 6.57 6.79
N SER A 165 12.22 7.38 7.53
CA SER A 165 13.62 7.09 7.89
C SER A 165 13.84 5.75 8.57
N SER A 166 12.80 5.23 9.25
CA SER A 166 12.91 3.96 9.97
C SER A 166 12.65 2.73 9.12
N PHE A 167 12.26 2.89 7.85
CA PHE A 167 11.98 1.79 6.93
C PHE A 167 13.17 1.40 6.07
N PHE A 168 14.06 2.35 5.76
CA PHE A 168 15.18 2.12 4.86
C PHE A 168 16.47 2.72 5.38
N SER A 169 17.57 2.02 5.16
CA SER A 169 18.93 2.48 5.43
C SER A 169 19.88 2.12 4.30
N LEU A 170 21.04 2.77 4.27
CA LEU A 170 22.13 2.35 3.39
C LEU A 170 22.90 1.22 4.08
N VAL A 171 23.30 0.21 3.32
CA VAL A 171 24.09 -0.93 3.84
C VAL A 171 25.39 -0.46 4.50
N GLY A 172 25.95 0.64 4.03
CA GLY A 172 27.03 1.34 4.72
C GLY A 172 27.26 2.73 4.17
N VAL A 173 28.05 3.53 4.89
CA VAL A 173 28.38 4.90 4.49
C VAL A 173 29.07 4.97 3.14
N ASN A 174 29.84 3.95 2.74
CA ASN A 174 30.52 3.91 1.43
C ASN A 174 29.95 2.80 0.54
N ARG A 175 28.75 2.32 0.87
CA ARG A 175 28.06 1.20 0.20
C ARG A 175 26.60 1.60 0.03
N PRO A 176 26.28 2.48 -0.95
CA PRO A 176 24.97 3.11 -1.10
C PRO A 176 23.83 2.15 -1.49
N ALA A 177 24.00 0.84 -1.37
CA ALA A 177 22.90 -0.11 -1.52
C ALA A 177 21.80 0.21 -0.48
N LEU A 178 20.56 0.35 -0.94
CA LEU A 178 19.41 0.63 -0.10
C LEU A 178 18.81 -0.67 0.44
N GLN A 179 18.71 -0.80 1.75
CA GLN A 179 18.17 -1.95 2.47
C GLN A 179 16.84 -1.60 3.14
N LEU A 180 15.93 -2.56 3.19
CA LEU A 180 14.66 -2.48 3.91
C LEU A 180 14.83 -2.95 5.36
N ASP A 181 14.54 -2.10 6.34
CA ASP A 181 14.74 -2.37 7.78
C ASP A 181 13.45 -2.70 8.53
N LYS A 182 12.29 -2.37 7.96
CA LYS A 182 10.99 -2.63 8.57
C LYS A 182 9.98 -3.16 7.56
N PRO A 183 8.99 -3.97 8.00
CA PRO A 183 7.92 -4.41 7.12
C PRO A 183 7.19 -3.22 6.52
N LEU A 184 6.92 -3.28 5.22
CA LEU A 184 6.13 -2.29 4.53
C LEU A 184 4.64 -2.53 4.79
N ALA A 185 3.85 -1.47 4.63
CA ALA A 185 2.41 -1.51 4.76
C ALA A 185 1.80 -0.57 3.73
N PHE A 186 1.28 -1.13 2.63
CA PHE A 186 0.76 -0.37 1.50
C PHE A 186 -0.33 0.63 1.93
N ASP A 187 -1.15 0.24 2.90
CA ASP A 187 -2.27 1.03 3.40
C ASP A 187 -1.88 2.23 4.28
N ARG A 188 -0.66 2.25 4.81
CA ARG A 188 -0.20 3.30 5.73
C ARG A 188 0.67 4.34 5.04
N LEU A 189 1.68 3.87 4.30
CA LEU A 189 2.68 4.75 3.70
C LEU A 189 3.08 4.21 2.33
N PRO A 190 2.23 4.41 1.29
CA PRO A 190 2.44 3.82 -0.02
C PRO A 190 3.58 4.46 -0.80
N ASN A 191 3.94 5.72 -0.50
CA ASN A 191 5.00 6.45 -1.18
C ASN A 191 5.95 7.03 -0.14
N MET A 192 7.25 6.82 -0.35
CA MET A 192 8.30 7.37 0.50
C MET A 192 9.36 8.05 -0.37
N THR A 193 9.80 9.23 0.05
CA THR A 193 10.82 10.01 -0.65
C THR A 193 12.00 10.29 0.27
N PHE A 194 13.21 10.18 -0.28
CA PHE A 194 14.47 10.46 0.39
C PHE A 194 15.37 11.29 -0.53
N TYR A 195 16.28 12.07 0.07
CA TYR A 195 17.45 12.57 -0.63
C TYR A 195 18.63 11.64 -0.35
N LEU A 196 19.28 11.19 -1.41
CA LEU A 196 20.57 10.52 -1.34
C LEU A 196 21.65 11.59 -1.51
N LEU A 197 22.37 11.87 -0.43
CA LEU A 197 23.47 12.82 -0.40
C LEU A 197 24.77 12.06 -0.49
N VAL A 198 25.75 12.60 -1.21
CA VAL A 198 27.11 12.08 -1.29
C VAL A 198 28.10 13.20 -1.09
N ARG A 199 29.24 12.87 -0.46
CA ARG A 199 30.41 13.74 -0.29
C ARG A 199 31.69 12.94 -0.54
N ASP A 200 32.69 13.63 -1.03
CA ASP A 200 34.07 13.16 -1.28
C ASP A 200 34.87 12.99 0.01
N THR A 201 34.66 13.84 1.01
CA THR A 201 35.43 13.81 2.26
C THR A 201 34.66 13.20 3.42
N GLN A 202 35.39 12.48 4.29
CA GLN A 202 34.80 11.90 5.50
C GLN A 202 34.38 12.97 6.53
N GLU A 203 35.23 13.98 6.69
CA GLU A 203 34.99 15.11 7.59
C GLU A 203 34.06 16.12 6.91
N GLU A 204 33.08 16.63 7.67
CA GLU A 204 32.08 17.58 7.17
C GLU A 204 32.67 18.99 6.97
N ASP A 205 33.74 19.32 7.70
CA ASP A 205 34.42 20.62 7.66
C ASP A 205 35.71 20.60 6.79
N ALA A 206 35.93 19.54 6.00
CA ALA A 206 37.09 19.46 5.13
C ALA A 206 37.02 20.54 4.02
N VAL A 207 38.18 21.11 3.68
CA VAL A 207 38.28 22.14 2.64
C VAL A 207 39.44 21.80 1.69
N PRO A 208 39.19 21.61 0.38
CA PRO A 208 37.87 21.56 -0.27
C PRO A 208 37.11 20.26 0.04
N SER A 209 35.78 20.34 0.03
CA SER A 209 34.86 19.20 -0.01
C SER A 209 33.70 19.55 -0.94
N HIS A 210 33.33 18.59 -1.76
CA HIS A 210 32.26 18.67 -2.73
C HIS A 210 31.15 17.68 -2.41
N THR A 211 29.93 18.03 -2.81
CA THR A 211 28.75 17.23 -2.52
C THR A 211 27.82 17.17 -3.71
N ALA A 212 27.03 16.09 -3.76
CA ALA A 212 25.93 15.96 -4.70
C ALA A 212 24.69 15.34 -4.05
N GLN A 213 23.56 15.53 -4.72
CA GLN A 213 22.26 15.08 -4.26
C GLN A 213 21.47 14.43 -5.39
N ALA A 214 20.83 13.30 -5.09
CA ALA A 214 19.80 12.70 -5.92
C ALA A 214 18.52 12.43 -5.10
N THR A 215 17.39 12.26 -5.75
CA THR A 215 16.09 11.97 -5.10
C THR A 215 15.73 10.50 -5.29
N LEU A 216 15.43 9.79 -4.20
CA LEU A 216 14.89 8.43 -4.24
C LEU A 216 13.38 8.47 -3.97
N VAL A 217 12.59 7.81 -4.80
CA VAL A 217 11.14 7.68 -4.66
C VAL A 217 10.81 6.19 -4.60
N LEU A 218 10.32 5.73 -3.45
CA LEU A 218 9.93 4.35 -3.22
C LEU A 218 8.41 4.24 -3.27
N GLU A 219 7.91 3.44 -4.20
CA GLU A 219 6.50 3.17 -4.41
C GLU A 219 6.18 1.75 -3.90
N VAL A 220 5.57 1.68 -2.72
CA VAL A 220 5.11 0.40 -2.16
C VAL A 220 4.00 -0.15 -3.05
N GLN A 221 4.17 -1.38 -3.51
CA GLN A 221 3.15 -2.09 -4.28
C GLN A 221 2.34 -3.00 -3.35
N PRO A 222 1.02 -3.09 -3.55
CA PRO A 222 0.22 -4.05 -2.80
C PRO A 222 0.66 -5.48 -3.15
N ALA A 223 0.60 -6.37 -2.18
CA ALA A 223 0.91 -7.79 -2.37
C ALA A 223 -0.30 -8.65 -1.95
N ASP A 224 -0.53 -9.74 -2.67
CA ASP A 224 -1.59 -10.69 -2.34
C ASP A 224 -1.18 -11.47 -1.10
N LEU A 225 -1.71 -11.05 0.05
CA LEU A 225 -1.32 -11.54 1.37
C LEU A 225 -2.49 -12.15 2.14
N ARG A 226 -3.72 -11.98 1.67
CA ARG A 226 -4.92 -12.38 2.41
C ARG A 226 -5.80 -13.30 1.60
N PRO A 227 -6.31 -14.39 2.21
CA PRO A 227 -7.31 -15.20 1.55
C PRO A 227 -8.60 -14.40 1.36
N PRO A 228 -9.45 -14.81 0.40
CA PRO A 228 -10.78 -14.23 0.27
C PRO A 228 -11.59 -14.50 1.53
N TRP A 229 -12.58 -13.67 1.83
CA TRP A 229 -13.43 -13.85 3.01
C TRP A 229 -14.92 -13.73 2.67
N PHE A 230 -15.74 -14.55 3.33
CA PHE A 230 -17.19 -14.57 3.12
C PHE A 230 -17.89 -13.50 3.98
N LEU A 231 -18.98 -12.92 3.46
CA LEU A 231 -19.75 -11.85 4.09
C LEU A 231 -21.18 -12.28 4.44
N PRO A 232 -21.74 -11.83 5.57
CA PRO A 232 -21.20 -10.81 6.47
C PRO A 232 -20.15 -11.37 7.43
N CYS A 233 -19.16 -10.51 7.69
CA CYS A 233 -18.11 -10.72 8.66
C CYS A 233 -18.63 -10.50 10.09
N VAL A 234 -18.52 -11.50 10.95
CA VAL A 234 -18.85 -11.34 12.39
C VAL A 234 -17.59 -11.02 13.18
N TYR A 235 -16.46 -11.64 12.81
CA TYR A 235 -15.16 -11.36 13.39
C TYR A 235 -14.18 -10.95 12.29
N SER A 236 -13.58 -9.77 12.43
CA SER A 236 -12.51 -9.28 11.57
C SER A 236 -11.34 -8.83 12.43
N ASP A 237 -10.15 -9.37 12.17
CA ASP A 237 -8.90 -8.73 12.57
C ASP A 237 -8.26 -8.02 11.35
N THR A 238 -7.01 -7.59 11.45
CA THR A 238 -6.31 -6.89 10.35
C THR A 238 -6.05 -7.79 9.13
N TYR A 239 -6.05 -9.12 9.29
CA TYR A 239 -5.60 -10.09 8.30
C TYR A 239 -6.69 -11.06 7.84
N VAL A 240 -7.62 -11.43 8.71
CA VAL A 240 -8.59 -12.50 8.48
C VAL A 240 -9.97 -12.07 8.96
N CYS A 241 -10.98 -12.53 8.21
CA CYS A 241 -12.37 -12.44 8.58
C CYS A 241 -12.99 -13.85 8.55
N VAL A 242 -13.62 -14.26 9.65
CA VAL A 242 -14.24 -15.57 9.79
C VAL A 242 -15.67 -15.47 10.33
N GLN A 243 -16.38 -16.61 10.25
CA GLN A 243 -17.73 -16.84 10.79
C GLN A 243 -18.92 -16.33 9.95
N ALA A 244 -18.74 -16.10 8.66
CA ALA A 244 -19.89 -16.11 7.77
C ALA A 244 -20.47 -17.53 7.74
N GLN A 245 -21.73 -17.68 8.12
CA GLN A 245 -22.50 -18.90 7.98
C GLN A 245 -23.83 -18.55 7.32
N TYR A 246 -24.23 -19.37 6.35
CA TYR A 246 -25.46 -19.15 5.61
C TYR A 246 -26.49 -20.20 5.97
N GLN A 247 -27.74 -19.80 6.02
CA GLN A 247 -28.85 -20.69 6.36
C GLN A 247 -29.98 -20.54 5.34
N GLY A 248 -30.50 -21.67 4.88
CA GLY A 248 -31.61 -21.72 3.93
C GLY A 248 -32.59 -22.85 4.27
N ALA A 249 -33.78 -22.78 3.70
CA ALA A 249 -34.78 -23.84 3.81
C ALA A 249 -35.32 -24.19 2.42
N ILE A 250 -35.60 -25.47 2.20
CA ILE A 250 -36.17 -25.96 0.94
C ILE A 250 -37.39 -26.85 1.20
N PRO A 251 -38.41 -26.82 0.34
CA PRO A 251 -39.57 -27.69 0.48
C PRO A 251 -39.23 -29.14 0.08
N THR A 252 -39.69 -30.12 0.83
CA THR A 252 -39.64 -31.53 0.41
C THR A 252 -40.61 -31.80 -0.74
N GLY A 253 -40.23 -32.65 -1.69
CA GLY A 253 -41.07 -33.07 -2.81
C GLY A 253 -41.17 -32.06 -3.95
N TYR A 254 -40.54 -30.88 -3.82
CA TYR A 254 -40.55 -29.85 -4.85
C TYR A 254 -39.11 -29.41 -5.18
N LYS A 255 -38.87 -29.05 -6.45
CA LYS A 255 -37.60 -28.50 -6.92
C LYS A 255 -37.80 -27.01 -7.17
N LEU A 256 -37.08 -26.17 -6.42
CA LEU A 256 -37.09 -24.73 -6.64
C LEU A 256 -36.47 -24.41 -8.02
N PRO A 257 -37.10 -23.55 -8.83
CA PRO A 257 -36.57 -23.15 -10.14
C PRO A 257 -35.48 -22.09 -10.04
N ASP A 258 -35.53 -21.26 -9.00
CA ASP A 258 -34.64 -20.11 -8.80
C ASP A 258 -33.55 -20.43 -7.75
N PRO A 259 -32.47 -19.62 -7.67
CA PRO A 259 -31.49 -19.70 -6.61
C PRO A 259 -32.10 -19.55 -5.22
N LEU A 260 -31.55 -20.27 -4.25
CA LEU A 260 -31.99 -20.26 -2.86
C LEU A 260 -31.77 -18.87 -2.23
N ILE A 261 -32.80 -18.38 -1.55
CA ILE A 261 -32.74 -17.22 -0.67
C ILE A 261 -32.14 -17.66 0.67
N LEU A 262 -30.88 -17.29 0.88
CA LEU A 262 -30.13 -17.58 2.09
C LEU A 262 -30.14 -16.40 3.07
N ARG A 263 -29.99 -16.71 4.35
CA ARG A 263 -29.80 -15.73 5.43
C ARG A 263 -28.37 -15.84 5.93
N PRO A 264 -27.70 -14.71 6.23
CA PRO A 264 -28.21 -13.32 6.22
C PRO A 264 -28.23 -12.66 4.83
N GLY A 265 -27.73 -13.32 3.79
CA GLY A 265 -27.73 -12.84 2.41
C GLY A 265 -27.24 -13.93 1.46
N PRO A 266 -27.00 -13.62 0.18
CA PRO A 266 -26.41 -14.57 -0.76
C PRO A 266 -25.00 -14.97 -0.31
N ILE A 267 -24.55 -16.15 -0.74
CA ILE A 267 -23.15 -16.55 -0.56
C ILE A 267 -22.30 -15.57 -1.34
N TYR A 268 -21.44 -14.85 -0.63
CA TYR A 268 -20.65 -13.80 -1.22
C TYR A 268 -19.33 -13.68 -0.47
N ALA A 269 -18.24 -13.75 -1.22
CA ALA A 269 -16.89 -13.55 -0.76
C ALA A 269 -16.23 -12.43 -1.57
N VAL A 270 -15.33 -11.72 -0.91
CA VAL A 270 -14.50 -10.69 -1.54
C VAL A 270 -13.03 -10.96 -1.24
N ASP A 271 -12.15 -10.41 -2.07
CA ASP A 271 -10.73 -10.42 -1.80
C ASP A 271 -10.44 -9.71 -0.47
N GLY A 272 -9.61 -10.33 0.36
CA GLY A 272 -9.22 -9.79 1.64
C GLY A 272 -8.25 -8.63 1.50
N ASP A 273 -7.53 -8.55 0.37
CA ASP A 273 -6.44 -7.61 0.18
C ASP A 273 -6.84 -6.15 -0.06
N ARG A 274 -5.89 -5.25 0.18
CA ARG A 274 -6.11 -3.80 0.05
C ARG A 274 -5.43 -3.35 -1.23
N GLY A 275 -6.20 -2.79 -2.14
CA GLY A 275 -5.70 -2.40 -3.46
C GLY A 275 -5.58 -3.56 -4.45
N ILE A 276 -5.92 -4.78 -4.05
CA ILE A 276 -6.08 -5.96 -4.90
C ILE A 276 -7.53 -6.41 -4.74
N ASP A 277 -8.20 -6.65 -5.86
CA ASP A 277 -9.58 -7.13 -5.91
C ASP A 277 -9.64 -8.30 -6.91
N GLN A 278 -9.16 -9.46 -6.46
CA GLN A 278 -9.21 -10.68 -7.25
C GLN A 278 -10.64 -11.21 -7.38
N ARG A 279 -10.98 -11.70 -8.58
CA ARG A 279 -12.23 -12.43 -8.81
C ARG A 279 -12.24 -13.72 -7.99
N ILE A 280 -13.36 -13.99 -7.31
CA ILE A 280 -13.54 -15.19 -6.50
C ILE A 280 -14.37 -16.25 -7.24
N ILE A 281 -13.91 -17.50 -7.21
CA ILE A 281 -14.52 -18.66 -7.85
C ILE A 281 -15.11 -19.58 -6.78
N TYR A 282 -16.41 -19.84 -6.86
CA TYR A 282 -17.13 -20.65 -5.89
C TYR A 282 -17.21 -22.13 -6.28
N SER A 283 -17.10 -23.03 -5.30
CA SER A 283 -17.31 -24.47 -5.49
C SER A 283 -17.84 -25.16 -4.23
N LEU A 284 -18.53 -26.29 -4.40
CA LEU A 284 -18.98 -27.14 -3.29
C LEU A 284 -17.93 -28.23 -3.03
N LEU A 285 -17.38 -28.27 -1.80
CA LEU A 285 -16.39 -29.28 -1.39
C LEU A 285 -17.05 -30.55 -0.86
N THR A 286 -17.97 -30.41 0.11
CA THR A 286 -18.61 -31.53 0.81
C THR A 286 -20.05 -31.20 1.22
N GLY A 287 -20.82 -32.21 1.64
CA GLY A 287 -22.22 -32.08 2.07
C GLY A 287 -23.25 -32.21 0.94
N ASN A 288 -22.79 -32.40 -0.29
CA ASN A 288 -23.60 -32.53 -1.50
C ASN A 288 -23.37 -33.87 -2.21
N GLU A 289 -23.19 -34.95 -1.46
CA GLU A 289 -22.82 -36.28 -1.99
C GLU A 289 -23.86 -36.82 -2.98
N ASP A 290 -25.13 -36.48 -2.75
CA ASP A 290 -26.27 -36.88 -3.60
C ASP A 290 -26.41 -36.00 -4.86
N GLY A 291 -25.55 -34.99 -5.03
CA GLY A 291 -25.62 -34.00 -6.11
C GLY A 291 -26.97 -33.28 -6.13
N THR A 292 -27.46 -32.88 -4.96
CA THR A 292 -28.76 -32.21 -4.75
C THR A 292 -28.73 -30.72 -5.07
N PHE A 293 -27.56 -30.11 -4.86
CA PHE A 293 -27.32 -28.70 -5.09
C PHE A 293 -26.26 -28.49 -6.18
N ALA A 294 -26.28 -27.31 -6.78
CA ALA A 294 -25.20 -26.79 -7.60
C ALA A 294 -24.93 -25.35 -7.19
N ILE A 295 -23.67 -24.94 -7.21
CA ILE A 295 -23.27 -23.54 -6.99
C ILE A 295 -22.74 -22.98 -8.30
N ASP A 296 -23.17 -21.78 -8.64
CA ASP A 296 -22.62 -21.04 -9.76
C ASP A 296 -21.24 -20.49 -9.40
N ALA A 297 -20.25 -20.75 -10.25
CA ALA A 297 -18.84 -20.47 -9.97
C ALA A 297 -18.52 -18.98 -9.88
N ASP A 298 -19.31 -18.11 -10.52
CA ASP A 298 -19.09 -16.66 -10.59
C ASP A 298 -19.91 -15.90 -9.55
N THR A 299 -21.17 -16.30 -9.37
CA THR A 299 -22.15 -15.54 -8.57
C THR A 299 -22.32 -16.07 -7.16
N GLY A 300 -21.86 -17.30 -6.88
CA GLY A 300 -22.10 -17.98 -5.61
C GLY A 300 -23.55 -18.42 -5.41
N ASN A 301 -24.40 -18.30 -6.45
CA ASN A 301 -25.81 -18.69 -6.38
C ASN A 301 -25.95 -20.20 -6.19
N LEU A 302 -26.58 -20.60 -5.09
CA LEU A 302 -26.86 -21.99 -4.77
C LEU A 302 -28.25 -22.38 -5.32
N THR A 303 -28.31 -23.40 -6.17
CA THR A 303 -29.54 -23.87 -6.83
C THR A 303 -29.80 -25.34 -6.53
N MET A 304 -31.07 -25.76 -6.59
CA MET A 304 -31.43 -27.18 -6.52
C MET A 304 -31.32 -27.84 -7.89
N THR A 305 -30.68 -29.00 -7.95
CA THR A 305 -30.65 -29.83 -9.16
C THR A 305 -31.80 -30.86 -9.17
N ARG A 306 -32.24 -31.30 -7.99
CA ARG A 306 -33.31 -32.29 -7.76
C ARG A 306 -34.10 -31.99 -6.49
N SER A 307 -35.33 -32.51 -6.41
CA SER A 307 -36.17 -32.43 -5.21
C SER A 307 -35.72 -33.40 -4.12
N VAL A 308 -35.93 -33.04 -2.86
CA VAL A 308 -35.61 -33.90 -1.70
C VAL A 308 -36.88 -34.60 -1.21
N PRO A 309 -36.92 -35.95 -1.07
CA PRO A 309 -38.16 -36.67 -0.79
C PRO A 309 -38.61 -36.63 0.68
N SER A 310 -37.71 -36.39 1.62
CA SER A 310 -37.98 -36.41 3.06
C SER A 310 -37.21 -35.31 3.78
N PRO A 311 -37.66 -34.89 4.98
CA PRO A 311 -36.92 -33.91 5.78
C PRO A 311 -35.47 -34.35 6.04
N LYS A 312 -34.52 -33.45 5.79
CA LYS A 312 -33.07 -33.68 5.90
C LYS A 312 -32.36 -32.34 6.06
N THR A 313 -31.33 -32.29 6.89
CA THR A 313 -30.44 -31.13 6.99
C THR A 313 -29.16 -31.41 6.20
N PHE A 314 -28.77 -30.47 5.35
CA PHE A 314 -27.52 -30.50 4.60
C PHE A 314 -26.54 -29.52 5.23
N PHE A 315 -25.31 -29.97 5.43
CA PHE A 315 -24.20 -29.14 5.89
C PHE A 315 -23.21 -29.02 4.73
N LEU A 316 -23.41 -28.02 3.88
CA LEU A 316 -22.58 -27.79 2.70
C LEU A 316 -21.34 -27.00 3.08
N ILE A 317 -20.17 -27.43 2.61
CA ILE A 317 -18.95 -26.64 2.70
C ILE A 317 -18.69 -26.00 1.34
N VAL A 318 -18.73 -24.68 1.30
CA VAL A 318 -18.48 -23.87 0.09
C VAL A 318 -17.08 -23.31 0.16
N LYS A 319 -16.30 -23.49 -0.91
CA LYS A 319 -14.99 -22.87 -1.13
C LYS A 319 -15.14 -21.63 -1.99
N GLY A 320 -14.49 -20.54 -1.60
CA GLY A 320 -14.24 -19.37 -2.42
C GLY A 320 -12.75 -19.30 -2.70
N ASP A 321 -12.37 -19.44 -3.97
CA ASP A 321 -10.99 -19.49 -4.44
C ASP A 321 -10.64 -18.20 -5.17
N GLN A 322 -9.45 -17.63 -4.96
CA GLN A 322 -8.97 -16.56 -5.83
C GLN A 322 -8.75 -17.11 -7.25
N ALA A 323 -8.84 -16.24 -8.25
CA ALA A 323 -8.77 -16.63 -9.65
C ALA A 323 -7.42 -17.25 -10.06
N ASP A 324 -6.35 -16.91 -9.34
CA ASP A 324 -5.01 -17.49 -9.52
C ASP A 324 -4.80 -18.80 -8.74
N HIS A 325 -5.79 -19.24 -7.96
CA HIS A 325 -5.75 -20.39 -7.06
C HIS A 325 -4.67 -20.32 -5.97
N ALA A 326 -4.11 -19.13 -5.70
CA ALA A 326 -3.07 -18.95 -4.69
C ALA A 326 -3.63 -19.06 -3.27
N ARG A 327 -4.86 -18.54 -3.05
CA ARG A 327 -5.52 -18.60 -1.74
C ARG A 327 -7.01 -18.85 -1.86
N TYR A 328 -7.55 -19.45 -0.80
CA TYR A 328 -8.97 -19.75 -0.70
C TYR A 328 -9.45 -19.63 0.74
N SER A 329 -10.77 -19.54 0.89
CA SER A 329 -11.44 -19.73 2.17
C SER A 329 -12.64 -20.64 2.02
N VAL A 330 -13.18 -21.07 3.16
CA VAL A 330 -14.36 -21.92 3.22
C VAL A 330 -15.40 -21.38 4.19
N THR A 331 -16.67 -21.61 3.87
CA THR A 331 -17.81 -21.30 4.72
C THR A 331 -18.77 -22.49 4.77
N GLN A 332 -19.60 -22.54 5.82
CA GLN A 332 -20.66 -23.53 5.96
C GLN A 332 -22.01 -22.92 5.58
N VAL A 333 -22.75 -23.65 4.73
CA VAL A 333 -24.14 -23.36 4.39
C VAL A 333 -25.02 -24.49 4.91
N THR A 334 -25.92 -24.17 5.84
CA THR A 334 -26.89 -25.11 6.39
C THR A 334 -28.20 -24.99 5.63
N VAL A 335 -28.62 -26.05 4.93
CA VAL A 335 -29.90 -26.08 4.21
C VAL A 335 -30.82 -27.11 4.86
N GLU A 336 -31.99 -26.68 5.30
CA GLU A 336 -32.98 -27.55 5.91
C GLU A 336 -34.11 -27.89 4.93
N ALA A 337 -34.19 -29.17 4.53
CA ALA A 337 -35.37 -29.67 3.82
C ALA A 337 -36.50 -29.90 4.82
N ARG A 338 -37.58 -29.13 4.67
CA ARG A 338 -38.74 -29.12 5.59
C ARG A 338 -40.00 -29.52 4.84
N ASN A 339 -40.97 -30.06 5.57
CA ASN A 339 -42.22 -30.48 4.94
C ASN A 339 -42.99 -29.26 4.42
N ALA A 340 -43.32 -29.27 3.12
CA ALA A 340 -44.02 -28.17 2.48
C ALA A 340 -45.47 -28.04 2.96
N THR A 341 -46.14 -29.14 3.30
CA THR A 341 -47.59 -29.16 3.56
C THR A 341 -48.04 -28.50 4.86
N GLU A 342 -47.10 -28.09 5.72
CA GLU A 342 -47.38 -27.46 7.00
C GLU A 342 -47.14 -25.94 6.99
N SER A 343 -46.61 -25.40 5.90
CA SER A 343 -46.32 -23.97 5.81
C SER A 343 -47.46 -23.18 5.17
N LEU A 344 -47.79 -22.05 5.79
CA LEU A 344 -48.94 -21.21 5.44
C LEU A 344 -48.46 -19.81 5.04
N PRO A 345 -49.02 -19.21 3.97
CA PRO A 345 -48.82 -17.81 3.67
C PRO A 345 -49.22 -16.90 4.84
N ARG A 346 -48.58 -15.74 4.96
CA ARG A 346 -48.87 -14.74 5.98
C ARG A 346 -49.01 -13.36 5.36
N PHE A 347 -50.14 -12.72 5.61
CA PHE A 347 -50.32 -11.31 5.28
C PHE A 347 -49.61 -10.41 6.31
N PRO A 348 -48.91 -9.35 5.86
CA PRO A 348 -48.35 -8.34 6.76
C PRO A 348 -49.42 -7.58 7.55
N ALA A 349 -50.60 -7.37 6.97
CA ALA A 349 -51.72 -6.68 7.59
C ALA A 349 -52.99 -7.54 7.61
N SER A 350 -53.78 -7.39 8.68
CA SER A 350 -55.09 -8.03 8.82
C SER A 350 -56.22 -7.25 8.16
N LEU A 351 -55.99 -5.99 7.80
CA LEU A 351 -56.94 -5.11 7.14
C LEU A 351 -56.21 -4.18 6.16
N TYR A 352 -56.66 -4.16 4.91
CA TYR A 352 -56.23 -3.24 3.86
C TYR A 352 -57.36 -2.27 3.54
N ARG A 353 -57.05 -0.99 3.29
CA ARG A 353 -58.07 0.03 3.01
C ARG A 353 -57.85 0.64 1.63
N GLY A 354 -58.88 0.59 0.79
CA GLY A 354 -58.84 1.14 -0.56
C GLY A 354 -59.97 2.12 -0.86
N THR A 355 -59.79 2.91 -1.91
CA THR A 355 -60.79 3.84 -2.43
C THR A 355 -60.96 3.66 -3.94
N VAL A 356 -62.20 3.85 -4.42
CA VAL A 356 -62.51 3.78 -5.86
C VAL A 356 -63.69 4.70 -6.17
N ALA A 357 -63.64 5.37 -7.33
CA ALA A 357 -64.70 6.28 -7.73
C ALA A 357 -65.98 5.54 -8.16
N LEU A 358 -67.14 6.06 -7.79
CA LEU A 358 -68.44 5.61 -8.29
C LEU A 358 -68.48 5.69 -9.83
N GLY A 359 -69.11 4.71 -10.47
CA GLY A 359 -69.20 4.66 -11.94
C GLY A 359 -67.89 4.25 -12.64
N SER A 360 -66.86 3.86 -11.88
CA SER A 360 -65.63 3.27 -12.44
C SER A 360 -65.95 2.12 -13.39
N ALA A 361 -65.23 2.07 -14.52
CA ALA A 361 -65.36 0.99 -15.49
C ALA A 361 -64.86 -0.34 -14.90
N THR A 362 -65.21 -1.46 -15.56
CA THR A 362 -64.64 -2.77 -15.24
C THR A 362 -63.12 -2.74 -15.45
N GLY A 363 -62.37 -3.31 -14.51
CA GLY A 363 -60.90 -3.37 -14.54
C GLY A 363 -60.21 -2.15 -13.93
N THR A 364 -60.95 -1.21 -13.34
CA THR A 364 -60.36 -0.10 -12.58
C THR A 364 -59.65 -0.63 -11.33
N VAL A 365 -58.43 -0.15 -11.11
CA VAL A 365 -57.63 -0.49 -9.93
C VAL A 365 -58.09 0.33 -8.73
N VAL A 366 -58.38 -0.36 -7.63
CA VAL A 366 -58.66 0.28 -6.33
C VAL A 366 -57.38 0.96 -5.84
N GLN A 367 -57.46 2.22 -5.44
CA GLN A 367 -56.32 2.98 -4.94
C GLN A 367 -56.19 2.82 -3.42
N ASP A 368 -54.98 3.00 -2.88
CA ASP A 368 -54.74 2.96 -1.44
C ASP A 368 -55.47 4.14 -0.75
N ALA A 369 -56.08 3.87 0.41
CA ALA A 369 -56.84 4.90 1.12
C ALA A 369 -55.97 5.96 1.81
N ALA A 370 -54.75 5.61 2.21
CA ALA A 370 -53.79 6.56 2.77
C ALA A 370 -53.06 7.34 1.67
N GLU A 371 -52.80 6.70 0.54
CA GLU A 371 -52.12 7.29 -0.63
C GLU A 371 -52.89 7.04 -1.94
N PRO A 372 -53.92 7.85 -2.25
CA PRO A 372 -54.81 7.63 -3.41
C PRO A 372 -54.13 7.69 -4.79
N SER A 373 -52.87 8.10 -4.86
CA SER A 373 -52.05 8.06 -6.08
C SER A 373 -51.46 6.69 -6.37
N LEU A 374 -51.52 5.75 -5.42
CA LEU A 374 -50.94 4.42 -5.53
C LEU A 374 -52.04 3.35 -5.55
N PRO A 375 -51.88 2.29 -6.35
CA PRO A 375 -52.80 1.16 -6.34
C PRO A 375 -52.73 0.40 -5.02
N LEU A 376 -53.87 -0.05 -4.51
CA LEU A 376 -53.94 -0.88 -3.32
C LEU A 376 -53.29 -2.24 -3.59
N ARG A 377 -52.18 -2.52 -2.89
CA ARG A 377 -51.43 -3.77 -2.99
C ARG A 377 -51.70 -4.67 -1.80
N VAL A 378 -52.28 -5.84 -2.06
CA VAL A 378 -52.57 -6.89 -1.08
C VAL A 378 -51.68 -8.09 -1.40
N TRP A 379 -50.78 -8.44 -0.49
CA TRP A 379 -49.78 -9.48 -0.69
C TRP A 379 -49.49 -10.24 0.60
N ALA A 380 -49.09 -11.50 0.46
CA ALA A 380 -48.69 -12.42 1.51
C ALA A 380 -47.29 -12.98 1.23
N GLN A 381 -46.65 -13.49 2.27
CA GLN A 381 -45.36 -14.16 2.19
C GLN A 381 -45.41 -15.47 2.97
N ASP A 382 -44.71 -16.48 2.47
CA ASP A 382 -44.45 -17.72 3.18
C ASP A 382 -43.17 -17.53 4.05
N PRO A 383 -43.29 -17.50 5.39
CA PRO A 383 -42.16 -17.21 6.25
C PRO A 383 -41.15 -18.37 6.34
N ASP A 384 -41.59 -19.61 6.07
CA ASP A 384 -40.73 -20.79 6.12
C ASP A 384 -40.01 -21.00 4.79
N PHE A 385 -40.66 -20.63 3.68
CA PHE A 385 -40.12 -20.75 2.32
C PHE A 385 -40.28 -19.44 1.54
N PRO A 386 -39.45 -18.42 1.81
CA PRO A 386 -39.48 -17.15 1.05
C PRO A 386 -39.35 -17.34 -0.47
N ASP A 387 -38.63 -18.38 -0.90
CA ASP A 387 -38.45 -18.78 -2.30
C ASP A 387 -39.77 -19.14 -3.01
N LEU A 388 -40.82 -19.44 -2.25
CA LEU A 388 -42.15 -19.81 -2.78
C LEU A 388 -43.13 -18.63 -2.83
N ASN A 389 -42.72 -17.41 -2.49
CA ASN A 389 -43.60 -16.24 -2.52
C ASN A 389 -44.19 -15.96 -3.91
N SER A 390 -43.44 -16.27 -4.98
CA SER A 390 -43.91 -16.15 -6.37
C SER A 390 -44.99 -17.19 -6.73
N ALA A 391 -45.11 -18.28 -5.97
CA ALA A 391 -46.10 -19.33 -6.15
C ALA A 391 -47.43 -19.05 -5.41
N ILE A 392 -47.51 -17.92 -4.69
CA ILE A 392 -48.72 -17.48 -3.98
C ILE A 392 -49.67 -16.81 -4.98
N THR A 393 -50.91 -17.29 -4.98
CA THR A 393 -52.02 -16.76 -5.80
C THR A 393 -53.07 -16.15 -4.90
N TYR A 394 -53.74 -15.10 -5.38
CA TYR A 394 -54.74 -14.36 -4.60
C TYR A 394 -56.12 -14.44 -5.25
N ARG A 395 -57.16 -14.55 -4.42
CA ARG A 395 -58.55 -14.57 -4.87
C ARG A 395 -59.46 -13.87 -3.87
N ILE A 396 -60.46 -13.14 -4.36
CA ILE A 396 -61.55 -12.64 -3.52
C ILE A 396 -62.66 -13.69 -3.47
N THR A 397 -63.10 -14.05 -2.25
CA THR A 397 -64.02 -15.18 -2.04
C THR A 397 -65.45 -14.76 -1.72
N ASN A 398 -65.65 -13.63 -1.05
CA ASN A 398 -66.96 -13.22 -0.51
C ASN A 398 -67.60 -12.00 -1.22
N ASN A 399 -67.01 -11.51 -2.31
CA ASN A 399 -67.47 -10.31 -3.02
C ASN A 399 -67.35 -10.49 -4.55
N SER A 400 -68.42 -10.19 -5.29
CA SER A 400 -68.48 -10.33 -6.75
C SER A 400 -68.11 -9.06 -7.53
N ASP A 401 -68.12 -7.90 -6.87
CA ASP A 401 -67.87 -6.61 -7.51
C ASP A 401 -66.37 -6.36 -7.69
N PHE A 402 -65.53 -7.11 -6.98
CA PHE A 402 -64.08 -7.00 -6.98
C PHE A 402 -63.40 -8.35 -7.26
N ARG A 403 -62.22 -8.30 -7.88
CA ARG A 403 -61.34 -9.46 -8.08
C ARG A 403 -59.88 -9.09 -7.85
N MET A 404 -59.04 -10.09 -7.62
CA MET A 404 -57.59 -9.91 -7.64
C MET A 404 -57.06 -9.93 -9.08
N GLY A 405 -56.13 -9.03 -9.38
CA GLY A 405 -55.31 -9.00 -10.58
C GLY A 405 -53.83 -9.03 -10.18
N GLY A 406 -53.33 -10.22 -9.86
CA GLY A 406 -52.06 -10.37 -9.14
C GLY A 406 -52.23 -9.91 -7.69
N GLU A 407 -51.40 -8.96 -7.26
CA GLU A 407 -51.46 -8.38 -5.91
C GLU A 407 -52.38 -7.15 -5.81
N PHE A 408 -53.03 -6.75 -6.92
CA PHE A 408 -53.90 -5.57 -6.96
C PHE A 408 -55.38 -5.94 -6.96
N VAL A 409 -56.22 -5.07 -6.37
CA VAL A 409 -57.68 -5.22 -6.37
C VAL A 409 -58.29 -4.46 -7.56
N LEU A 410 -59.12 -5.14 -8.34
CA LEU A 410 -59.75 -4.62 -9.56
C LEU A 410 -61.27 -4.71 -9.47
N THR A 411 -61.97 -3.75 -10.06
CA THR A 411 -63.44 -3.82 -10.25
C THR A 411 -63.81 -4.85 -11.34
N VAL A 412 -64.89 -5.59 -11.12
CA VAL A 412 -65.45 -6.57 -12.06
C VAL A 412 -66.66 -5.99 -12.79
N ALA A 413 -67.43 -5.14 -12.12
CA ALA A 413 -68.59 -4.45 -12.65
C ALA A 413 -68.52 -2.94 -12.40
N SER A 414 -69.36 -2.17 -13.09
CA SER A 414 -69.50 -0.75 -12.81
C SER A 414 -70.19 -0.55 -11.46
N LEU A 415 -69.54 0.17 -10.56
CA LEU A 415 -70.02 0.38 -9.20
C LEU A 415 -71.16 1.41 -9.21
N THR A 416 -72.38 0.97 -8.89
CA THR A 416 -73.60 1.81 -8.87
C THR A 416 -74.03 2.24 -7.47
N GLN A 417 -73.37 1.74 -6.42
CA GLN A 417 -73.73 2.01 -5.03
C GLN A 417 -72.55 2.65 -4.29
N LEU A 418 -72.83 3.78 -3.62
CA LEU A 418 -71.92 4.42 -2.67
C LEU A 418 -71.91 3.64 -1.35
N GLY A 419 -70.74 3.55 -0.72
CA GLY A 419 -70.61 2.92 0.59
C GLY A 419 -69.27 2.24 0.80
N VAL A 420 -69.21 1.47 1.89
CA VAL A 420 -68.04 0.67 2.26
C VAL A 420 -68.32 -0.78 1.96
N PHE A 421 -67.44 -1.39 1.16
CA PHE A 421 -67.50 -2.79 0.79
C PHE A 421 -66.40 -3.55 1.52
N TYR A 422 -66.73 -4.73 2.02
CA TYR A 422 -65.75 -5.63 2.60
C TYR A 422 -65.53 -6.79 1.63
N ALA A 423 -64.26 -7.07 1.33
CA ALA A 423 -63.84 -8.20 0.52
C ALA A 423 -62.83 -9.03 1.30
N GLU A 424 -63.04 -10.33 1.38
CA GLU A 424 -62.10 -11.30 1.92
C GLU A 424 -61.19 -11.78 0.80
N VAL A 425 -59.89 -11.59 1.00
CA VAL A 425 -58.83 -12.03 0.08
C VAL A 425 -58.19 -13.27 0.65
N GLU A 426 -58.27 -14.36 -0.09
CA GLU A 426 -57.58 -15.62 0.15
C GLU A 426 -56.27 -15.65 -0.64
N ALA A 427 -55.16 -15.90 0.04
CA ALA A 427 -53.87 -16.23 -0.55
C ALA A 427 -53.66 -17.75 -0.46
N THR A 428 -53.36 -18.39 -1.59
CA THR A 428 -53.06 -19.82 -1.67
C THR A 428 -51.69 -20.02 -2.30
N ASN A 429 -50.79 -20.69 -1.57
CA ASN A 429 -49.52 -21.13 -2.13
C ASN A 429 -49.73 -22.44 -2.91
N THR A 430 -49.44 -22.41 -4.20
CA THR A 430 -49.69 -23.55 -5.12
C THR A 430 -48.77 -24.75 -4.87
N VAL A 431 -47.66 -24.55 -4.14
CA VAL A 431 -46.68 -25.61 -3.82
C VAL A 431 -46.96 -26.23 -2.45
N THR A 432 -47.15 -25.40 -1.42
CA THR A 432 -47.42 -25.90 -0.06
C THR A 432 -48.88 -26.29 0.14
N SER A 433 -49.78 -25.85 -0.75
CA SER A 433 -51.24 -25.89 -0.58
C SER A 433 -51.74 -25.11 0.65
N GLY A 434 -50.87 -24.30 1.28
CA GLY A 434 -51.21 -23.47 2.41
C GLY A 434 -52.10 -22.29 2.00
N THR A 435 -53.12 -22.00 2.81
CA THR A 435 -54.07 -20.91 2.59
C THR A 435 -54.09 -19.94 3.76
N ALA A 436 -54.19 -18.65 3.48
CA ALA A 436 -54.43 -17.61 4.48
C ALA A 436 -55.44 -16.60 3.96
N THR A 437 -56.15 -15.92 4.85
CA THR A 437 -57.13 -14.90 4.49
C THR A 437 -56.85 -13.56 5.17
N THR A 438 -57.23 -12.47 4.51
CA THR A 438 -57.21 -11.11 5.05
C THR A 438 -58.43 -10.34 4.54
N VAL A 439 -58.71 -9.17 5.12
CA VAL A 439 -59.87 -8.34 4.76
C VAL A 439 -59.41 -7.07 4.06
N VAL A 440 -60.15 -6.68 3.02
CA VAL A 440 -60.03 -5.41 2.32
C VAL A 440 -61.31 -4.62 2.51
N GLU A 441 -61.18 -3.40 3.03
CA GLU A 441 -62.25 -2.42 3.15
C GLU A 441 -62.13 -1.40 2.00
N ILE A 442 -63.14 -1.32 1.14
CA ILE A 442 -63.13 -0.51 -0.08
C ILE A 442 -64.20 0.57 0.03
N HIS A 443 -63.79 1.83 -0.02
CA HIS A 443 -64.67 2.99 0.05
C HIS A 443 -65.00 3.47 -1.36
N VAL A 444 -66.28 3.39 -1.73
CA VAL A 444 -66.78 3.88 -3.01
C VAL A 444 -67.40 5.26 -2.82
N SER A 445 -66.78 6.28 -3.40
CA SER A 445 -67.18 7.70 -3.28
C SER A 445 -67.34 8.37 -4.65
N GLU A 446 -68.01 9.52 -4.72
CA GLU A 446 -68.21 10.27 -5.97
C GLU A 446 -66.95 11.03 -6.46
N GLN A 447 -65.76 10.70 -5.94
CA GLN A 447 -64.60 11.58 -6.06
C GLN A 447 -63.98 11.59 -7.47
N GLU A 448 -64.05 12.76 -8.11
CA GLU A 448 -63.44 13.11 -9.40
C GLU A 448 -61.90 13.31 -9.26
N PRO A 449 -61.06 12.91 -10.23
CA PRO A 449 -59.60 13.06 -10.11
C PRO A 449 -59.20 14.55 -10.16
N PRO A 450 -58.15 14.98 -9.44
CA PRO A 450 -57.69 16.35 -9.55
C PRO A 450 -57.06 16.57 -10.93
N ALA A 451 -57.78 17.27 -11.82
CA ALA A 451 -57.23 17.75 -13.07
C ALA A 451 -56.11 18.76 -12.78
N THR A 452 -54.96 18.54 -13.42
CA THR A 452 -53.79 19.41 -13.43
C THR A 452 -54.13 20.79 -14.01
N GLY A 453 -54.17 21.82 -13.16
CA GLY A 453 -54.38 23.21 -13.57
C GLY A 453 -53.08 23.88 -14.03
N ARG A 454 -53.05 24.29 -15.30
CA ARG A 454 -52.07 25.24 -15.87
C ARG A 454 -52.44 26.68 -15.46
N PRO A 455 -51.51 27.58 -15.12
CA PRO A 455 -51.85 28.86 -14.50
C PRO A 455 -52.28 29.90 -15.54
N GLY A 456 -53.46 30.48 -15.32
CA GLY A 456 -53.96 31.67 -16.00
C GLY A 456 -54.00 32.86 -15.03
N ASN A 457 -53.31 33.93 -15.41
CA ASN A 457 -53.21 35.19 -14.70
C ASN A 457 -54.55 35.95 -14.57
N GLY A 458 -54.77 36.61 -13.43
CA GLY A 458 -55.12 38.04 -13.44
C GLY A 458 -56.39 38.53 -12.72
N VAL A 459 -56.16 39.13 -11.54
CA VAL A 459 -56.63 40.46 -11.08
C VAL A 459 -58.03 40.62 -10.41
N ASN A 460 -57.93 40.98 -9.11
CA ASN A 460 -58.67 41.91 -8.23
C ASN A 460 -60.22 41.94 -8.19
N THR A 461 -60.80 41.84 -6.98
CA THR A 461 -61.27 43.01 -6.19
C THR A 461 -61.86 42.61 -4.82
N THR A 462 -61.90 43.61 -3.94
CA THR A 462 -62.07 43.68 -2.48
C THR A 462 -63.48 43.40 -1.91
N ARG A 463 -63.55 42.91 -0.66
CA ARG A 463 -64.10 43.59 0.55
C ARG A 463 -64.88 42.65 1.51
N ASN A 464 -64.40 42.62 2.75
CA ASN A 464 -64.97 42.36 4.09
C ASN A 464 -66.34 41.68 4.25
N ASP A 465 -66.41 40.62 5.08
CA ASP A 465 -67.09 40.64 6.40
C ASP A 465 -66.83 39.31 7.18
N GLU A 466 -66.54 39.44 8.49
CA GLU A 466 -66.58 38.41 9.56
C GLU A 466 -67.93 38.55 10.32
N PRO A 467 -68.33 37.73 11.34
CA PRO A 467 -67.60 36.66 12.06
C PRO A 467 -68.42 35.36 12.35
N GLY A 468 -67.76 34.29 12.85
CA GLY A 468 -68.46 33.22 13.58
C GLY A 468 -67.79 31.85 13.74
N VAL A 469 -67.08 31.66 14.87
CA VAL A 469 -66.96 30.46 15.74
C VAL A 469 -66.49 29.12 15.13
N GLY A 470 -65.32 28.65 15.56
CA GLY A 470 -64.61 27.51 14.97
C GLY A 470 -64.64 26.17 15.71
N ARG A 471 -63.94 25.18 15.13
CA ARG A 471 -63.08 24.19 15.83
C ARG A 471 -62.15 23.45 14.86
N ALA A 472 -60.89 23.88 14.87
CA ALA A 472 -59.63 23.13 14.72
C ALA A 472 -59.45 22.10 13.57
N ASP A 473 -59.02 22.59 12.41
CA ASP A 473 -58.03 21.90 11.57
C ASP A 473 -56.67 22.56 11.80
N ARG A 474 -55.74 21.86 12.46
CA ARG A 474 -54.34 22.29 12.56
C ARG A 474 -53.66 22.09 11.21
N ARG A 475 -53.85 23.05 10.31
CA ARG A 475 -52.91 23.29 9.21
C ARG A 475 -51.78 24.14 9.79
N PHE A 476 -50.58 23.58 9.85
CA PHE A 476 -49.38 24.34 10.22
C PHE A 476 -49.26 25.52 9.26
N SER A 477 -49.21 26.73 9.82
CA SER A 477 -49.02 27.95 9.03
C SER A 477 -47.61 27.93 8.43
N ALA A 478 -47.41 28.61 7.30
CA ALA A 478 -46.05 28.84 6.76
C ALA A 478 -45.12 29.49 7.81
N VAL A 479 -45.70 30.20 8.79
CA VAL A 479 -44.99 30.77 9.94
C VAL A 479 -44.47 29.68 10.90
N ASP A 480 -45.23 28.59 11.10
CA ASP A 480 -44.84 27.48 11.98
C ASP A 480 -43.72 26.63 11.34
N MET A 481 -43.78 26.45 10.01
CA MET A 481 -42.73 25.77 9.24
C MET A 481 -41.45 26.63 9.15
N ALA A 482 -41.58 27.95 9.09
CA ALA A 482 -40.44 28.87 9.15
C ALA A 482 -39.79 28.88 10.55
N ALA A 483 -40.60 28.81 11.62
CA ALA A 483 -40.09 28.69 12.98
C ALA A 483 -39.35 27.36 13.20
N LEU A 484 -39.90 26.24 12.72
CA LEU A 484 -39.23 24.93 12.76
C LEU A 484 -37.93 24.92 11.94
N GLY A 485 -37.95 25.50 10.73
CA GLY A 485 -36.75 25.64 9.89
C GLY A 485 -35.67 26.51 10.54
N GLY A 486 -36.06 27.60 11.21
CA GLY A 486 -35.15 28.45 11.97
C GLY A 486 -34.54 27.73 13.17
N VAL A 487 -35.32 26.96 13.91
CA VAL A 487 -34.84 26.17 15.06
C VAL A 487 -33.92 25.04 14.60
N LEU A 488 -34.27 24.31 13.53
CA LEU A 488 -33.39 23.29 12.95
C LEU A 488 -32.10 23.90 12.40
N GLY A 489 -32.17 25.06 11.75
CA GLY A 489 -30.99 25.78 11.27
C GLY A 489 -30.07 26.22 12.42
N ALA A 490 -30.64 26.71 13.52
CA ALA A 490 -29.89 27.06 14.72
C ALA A 490 -29.25 25.83 15.40
N LEU A 491 -29.96 24.71 15.48
CA LEU A 491 -29.43 23.46 16.02
C LEU A 491 -28.32 22.89 15.13
N LEU A 492 -28.46 22.98 13.81
CA LEU A 492 -27.43 22.55 12.85
C LEU A 492 -26.19 23.43 12.95
N LEU A 493 -26.35 24.75 13.11
CA LEU A 493 -25.23 25.67 13.34
C LEU A 493 -24.50 25.33 14.65
N LEU A 494 -25.24 25.08 15.73
CA LEU A 494 -24.65 24.68 17.02
C LEU A 494 -23.93 23.32 16.93
N ALA A 495 -24.49 22.36 16.19
CA ALA A 495 -23.86 21.08 15.94
C ALA A 495 -22.57 21.23 15.12
N LEU A 496 -22.55 22.10 14.11
CA LEU A 496 -21.35 22.41 13.32
C LEU A 496 -20.29 23.12 14.17
N ILE A 497 -20.67 24.06 15.04
CA ILE A 497 -19.74 24.70 15.97
C ILE A 497 -19.17 23.66 16.94
N ALA A 498 -20.00 22.77 17.49
CA ALA A 498 -19.55 21.68 18.34
C ALA A 498 -18.58 20.74 17.61
N LEU A 499 -18.88 20.37 16.36
CA LEU A 499 -18.01 19.56 15.51
C LEU A 499 -16.67 20.26 15.26
N VAL A 500 -16.69 21.55 14.91
CA VAL A 500 -15.46 22.35 14.72
C VAL A 500 -14.66 22.45 16.02
N THR A 501 -15.30 22.63 17.17
CA THR A 501 -14.59 22.64 18.46
C THR A 501 -14.01 21.27 18.83
N LEU A 502 -14.71 20.17 18.51
CA LEU A 502 -14.19 18.81 18.69
C LEU A 502 -13.01 18.54 17.77
N VAL A 503 -13.10 18.93 16.50
CA VAL A 503 -12.00 18.85 15.54
C VAL A 503 -10.83 19.72 16.01
N HIS A 504 -11.07 20.96 16.46
CA HIS A 504 -10.01 21.83 16.96
C HIS A 504 -9.41 21.34 18.29
N LYS A 505 -10.19 20.69 19.15
CA LYS A 505 -9.68 20.10 20.40
C LYS A 505 -8.93 18.79 20.17
N HIS A 506 -9.37 17.97 19.21
CA HIS A 506 -8.76 16.67 18.91
C HIS A 506 -7.55 16.79 17.97
N TYR A 507 -7.56 17.74 17.04
CA TYR A 507 -6.50 17.99 16.07
C TYR A 507 -5.71 19.30 16.30
N GLY A 508 -6.09 20.13 17.27
CA GLY A 508 -5.41 21.42 17.53
C GLY A 508 -3.97 21.31 18.04
N SER A 509 -3.61 20.19 18.67
CA SER A 509 -2.19 19.90 19.00
C SER A 509 -1.36 19.56 17.76
N ARG A 510 -1.99 19.13 16.66
CA ARG A 510 -1.34 18.82 15.37
C ARG A 510 -1.32 20.00 14.39
N LEU A 511 -2.15 21.02 14.59
CA LEU A 511 -2.22 22.23 13.73
C LEU A 511 -1.33 23.40 14.21
N LYS A 512 -0.68 23.27 15.37
CA LYS A 512 0.20 24.31 15.93
C LYS A 512 1.66 24.28 15.45
N CYS A 513 2.00 23.44 14.46
CA CYS A 513 3.37 23.33 13.92
C CYS A 513 3.66 24.28 12.74
N CYS A 514 2.64 24.90 12.11
CA CYS A 514 2.83 25.56 10.81
C CYS A 514 2.38 27.03 10.73
N SER A 515 2.32 27.76 11.85
CA SER A 515 2.09 29.21 11.82
C SER A 515 3.23 29.95 12.51
N GLY A 516 4.32 30.16 11.78
CA GLY A 516 5.43 31.00 12.20
C GLY A 516 5.02 32.49 12.28
N LYS A 517 5.16 33.08 13.46
CA LYS A 517 5.55 34.48 13.64
C LYS A 517 6.63 34.51 14.72
N ALA A 518 7.82 34.95 14.35
CA ALA A 518 8.92 35.22 15.27
C ALA A 518 8.60 36.46 16.12
N LEU A 519 8.80 36.36 17.43
CA LEU A 519 8.96 37.51 18.34
C LEU A 519 9.83 37.09 19.54
N GLU A 520 10.72 38.00 19.90
CA GLU A 520 11.91 37.93 20.76
C GLU A 520 11.73 37.54 22.25
N PRO A 521 12.83 37.14 22.93
CA PRO A 521 12.88 36.86 24.37
C PRO A 521 13.16 38.11 25.25
N PRO A 522 12.74 38.15 26.53
CA PRO A 522 13.12 39.20 27.48
C PRO A 522 14.31 38.80 28.40
N PRO A 523 14.90 39.75 29.16
CA PRO A 523 16.35 39.87 29.30
C PRO A 523 16.96 39.52 30.68
N GLY A 524 18.29 39.37 30.70
CA GLY A 524 19.19 39.45 31.87
C GLY A 524 20.24 38.32 31.87
N GLY A 525 21.55 38.52 31.94
CA GLY A 525 22.40 39.72 32.02
C GLY A 525 23.89 39.32 32.06
N PHE A 526 24.74 40.33 31.92
CA PHE A 526 26.21 40.42 32.13
C PHE A 526 27.19 40.06 30.99
N ASP A 527 27.66 41.15 30.37
CA ASP A 527 29.05 41.57 30.14
C ASP A 527 30.03 40.67 29.35
N ASN A 528 30.46 41.16 28.18
CA ASN A 528 31.75 41.84 28.09
C ASN A 528 31.92 42.66 26.79
N LYS A 529 32.57 43.80 26.98
CA LYS A 529 32.82 44.92 26.06
C LYS A 529 33.68 44.54 24.85
N ALA A 530 33.43 45.15 23.69
CA ALA A 530 34.22 46.29 23.17
C ALA A 530 34.01 46.53 21.65
N PHE A 531 34.22 47.78 21.25
CA PHE A 531 34.35 48.34 19.88
C PHE A 531 33.10 48.85 19.13
N LEU A 532 32.68 50.05 19.57
CA LEU A 532 32.49 51.31 18.84
C LEU A 532 32.33 51.38 17.29
N VAL A 533 31.40 52.29 16.92
CA VAL A 533 31.31 53.24 15.77
C VAL A 533 30.22 52.95 14.70
N ASP A 534 29.06 53.59 14.89
CA ASP A 534 28.24 54.47 14.00
C ASP A 534 28.63 54.70 12.50
N PRO A 535 27.78 55.33 11.65
CA PRO A 535 26.32 55.24 11.48
C PRO A 535 25.85 55.36 9.99
N GLU A 536 24.53 55.41 9.77
CA GLU A 536 23.79 56.11 8.69
C GLU A 536 23.93 55.70 7.21
N ALA A 537 22.80 55.33 6.57
CA ALA A 537 22.10 56.17 5.57
C ALA A 537 20.96 55.43 4.82
N ASN A 538 19.74 55.61 5.30
CA ASN A 538 18.58 56.18 4.59
C ASN A 538 18.39 56.08 3.04
N TRP A 539 17.14 55.71 2.71
CA TRP A 539 16.26 56.08 1.57
C TRP A 539 16.10 55.17 0.34
N ALA A 540 14.84 55.11 -0.08
CA ALA A 540 14.16 54.15 -0.95
C ALA A 540 14.01 54.63 -2.43
N PRO A 541 13.01 54.16 -3.22
CA PRO A 541 13.18 53.29 -4.39
C PRO A 541 13.03 54.02 -5.74
N GLY A 542 13.51 53.39 -6.83
CA GLY A 542 13.40 53.88 -8.21
C GLY A 542 12.76 52.88 -9.17
N ALA A 543 11.92 53.39 -10.08
CA ALA A 543 11.13 52.69 -11.08
C ALA A 543 11.93 52.13 -12.28
N GLY A 544 11.34 51.17 -13.01
CA GLY A 544 11.96 50.38 -14.10
C GLY A 544 12.10 51.07 -15.47
N PRO A 545 12.39 50.29 -16.53
CA PRO A 545 11.67 50.40 -17.81
C PRO A 545 11.52 49.07 -18.63
N SER A 546 10.58 49.04 -19.59
CA SER A 546 10.44 48.08 -20.75
C SER A 546 11.30 48.53 -21.97
N PRO A 547 11.23 48.03 -23.25
CA PRO A 547 10.40 46.97 -23.91
C PRO A 547 11.08 46.11 -25.06
N GLY A 548 10.35 45.12 -25.66
CA GLY A 548 10.31 44.91 -27.14
C GLY A 548 10.55 43.50 -27.79
N GLY A 549 9.57 43.02 -28.60
CA GLY A 549 9.67 42.04 -29.73
C GLY A 549 9.48 40.54 -29.36
N THR A 550 8.78 39.62 -30.06
CA THR A 550 8.40 39.44 -31.48
C THR A 550 7.31 38.33 -31.59
N ALA A 551 6.51 38.26 -32.66
CA ALA A 551 5.51 37.21 -33.00
C ALA A 551 5.99 36.32 -34.18
N PRO A 552 5.17 35.44 -34.83
CA PRO A 552 4.47 34.22 -34.41
C PRO A 552 4.88 32.96 -35.25
N ALA A 553 4.44 31.73 -34.93
CA ALA A 553 4.58 30.57 -35.83
C ALA A 553 3.44 29.53 -35.74
N ALA A 554 3.21 28.85 -36.86
CA ALA A 554 2.05 28.03 -37.23
C ALA A 554 2.24 26.50 -37.03
N GLN A 555 1.14 25.77 -37.28
CA GLN A 555 0.84 24.34 -37.07
C GLN A 555 1.67 23.33 -37.90
N SER A 556 1.81 22.09 -37.39
CA SER A 556 1.50 20.77 -38.04
C SER A 556 2.00 19.58 -37.14
N PRO A 557 1.75 18.29 -37.46
CA PRO A 557 0.54 17.52 -37.20
C PRO A 557 0.78 16.29 -36.29
N GLY A 558 -0.29 15.73 -35.70
CA GLY A 558 -0.23 14.54 -34.84
C GLY A 558 -0.01 13.22 -35.61
N PRO A 559 0.60 12.20 -34.98
CA PRO A 559 0.85 10.89 -35.60
C PRO A 559 -0.40 9.98 -35.61
N PRO A 560 -0.48 8.98 -36.53
CA PRO A 560 -1.69 8.20 -36.78
C PRO A 560 -1.84 6.99 -35.84
N LEU A 561 -3.09 6.55 -35.63
CA LEU A 561 -3.47 5.34 -34.91
C LEU A 561 -3.03 4.04 -35.65
N PRO A 562 -2.65 2.98 -34.92
CA PRO A 562 -2.40 1.66 -35.50
C PRO A 562 -3.69 0.86 -35.76
N ALA A 563 -3.69 0.11 -36.87
CA ALA A 563 -4.75 -0.78 -37.34
C ALA A 563 -4.76 -2.14 -36.59
N PRO A 564 -5.90 -2.86 -36.56
CA PRO A 564 -6.00 -4.14 -35.86
C PRO A 564 -5.47 -5.31 -36.72
N PRO A 565 -4.91 -6.37 -36.12
CA PRO A 565 -4.47 -7.54 -36.87
C PRO A 565 -5.63 -8.48 -37.23
N ALA A 566 -5.50 -9.07 -38.41
CA ALA A 566 -6.45 -9.97 -39.05
C ALA A 566 -6.38 -11.42 -38.50
N SER A 567 -7.53 -12.09 -38.53
CA SER A 567 -7.72 -13.52 -38.24
C SER A 567 -7.16 -14.42 -39.35
N PRO A 568 -6.76 -15.67 -39.01
CA PRO A 568 -6.78 -16.75 -39.98
C PRO A 568 -7.63 -17.96 -39.52
N SER A 569 -8.19 -18.66 -40.50
CA SER A 569 -8.77 -20.02 -40.44
C SER A 569 -8.66 -20.63 -41.85
N PRO A 570 -8.91 -21.93 -42.05
CA PRO A 570 -8.25 -23.11 -41.48
C PRO A 570 -7.62 -23.99 -42.60
N ALA A 571 -6.78 -24.98 -42.25
CA ALA A 571 -6.45 -26.08 -43.16
C ALA A 571 -6.17 -27.39 -42.39
N THR A 572 -6.77 -28.45 -42.89
CA THR A 572 -6.92 -29.82 -42.38
C THR A 572 -5.85 -30.80 -42.87
N ALA A 573 -5.72 -31.90 -42.11
CA ALA A 573 -5.62 -33.31 -42.56
C ALA A 573 -4.29 -34.09 -42.33
N ASP A 574 -4.47 -35.15 -41.54
CA ASP A 574 -3.95 -36.54 -41.63
C ASP A 574 -2.47 -36.86 -41.38
N LEU A 575 -2.21 -37.77 -40.41
CA LEU A 575 -1.96 -39.21 -40.66
C LEU A 575 -1.63 -39.99 -39.35
N VAL A 576 -2.17 -41.20 -39.26
CA VAL A 576 -1.97 -42.28 -38.26
C VAL A 576 -0.82 -43.20 -38.76
N PRO A 577 -0.04 -43.90 -37.88
CA PRO A 577 -0.25 -45.34 -37.56
C PRO A 577 0.08 -45.70 -36.07
N GLU A 578 -0.72 -46.46 -35.34
CA GLU A 578 -0.87 -47.94 -35.27
C GLU A 578 0.08 -48.66 -34.29
N ALA A 579 -0.50 -49.62 -33.53
CA ALA A 579 -0.06 -50.28 -32.30
C ALA A 579 0.98 -51.42 -32.45
N PRO A 580 1.38 -52.08 -31.33
CA PRO A 580 0.83 -53.41 -30.97
C PRO A 580 0.55 -53.57 -29.43
N ALA A 581 -0.54 -54.21 -28.97
CA ALA A 581 -0.76 -55.66 -28.68
C ALA A 581 0.21 -56.25 -27.62
N ALA A 582 -0.13 -57.07 -26.62
CA ALA A 582 -1.34 -57.72 -26.10
C ALA A 582 -1.00 -58.43 -24.74
N ALA A 583 -2.01 -59.10 -24.14
CA ALA A 583 -2.02 -60.04 -22.99
C ALA A 583 -2.34 -59.40 -21.62
N GLY A 584 -3.25 -59.91 -20.78
CA GLY A 584 -4.04 -61.15 -20.78
C GLY A 584 -4.32 -61.54 -19.32
N ASP A 585 -5.56 -62.00 -19.04
CA ASP A 585 -6.07 -62.64 -17.81
C ASP A 585 -6.07 -61.80 -16.50
N GLY A 586 -7.05 -61.85 -15.61
CA GLY A 586 -8.16 -62.79 -15.39
C GLY A 586 -8.29 -63.03 -13.88
N ASP A 587 -9.52 -62.96 -13.39
CA ASP A 587 -10.04 -63.53 -12.12
C ASP A 587 -10.18 -62.64 -10.86
N GLY A 588 -11.36 -62.73 -10.23
CA GLY A 588 -11.74 -62.08 -8.96
C GLY A 588 -11.58 -63.03 -7.77
N PRO A 589 -12.51 -63.06 -6.79
CA PRO A 589 -12.71 -62.04 -5.74
C PRO A 589 -12.66 -62.65 -4.31
N ALA A 590 -12.25 -61.87 -3.30
CA ALA A 590 -12.49 -62.06 -1.85
C ALA A 590 -11.71 -60.96 -1.10
N GLY A 591 -12.07 -60.36 0.03
CA GLY A 591 -13.11 -60.59 1.02
C GLY A 591 -12.64 -59.87 2.31
N VAL A 592 -13.45 -58.92 2.80
CA VAL A 592 -13.72 -58.54 4.21
C VAL A 592 -12.55 -58.58 5.24
N ARG A 593 -12.29 -57.45 5.94
CA ARG A 593 -12.57 -57.29 7.40
C ARG A 593 -12.12 -55.95 8.00
N SER A 594 -13.09 -55.32 8.65
CA SER A 594 -13.00 -54.22 9.61
C SER A 594 -12.59 -54.73 10.99
N ILE A 595 -11.60 -54.12 11.63
CA ILE A 595 -11.39 -54.12 13.09
C ILE A 595 -10.72 -52.79 13.48
N LEU A 596 -11.41 -51.94 14.25
CA LEU A 596 -10.94 -51.41 15.54
C LEU A 596 -11.94 -50.39 16.11
N THR A 597 -12.74 -50.88 17.05
CA THR A 597 -13.38 -50.09 18.11
C THR A 597 -12.35 -49.75 19.19
N LYS A 598 -12.16 -48.47 19.54
CA LYS A 598 -11.97 -48.05 20.94
C LYS A 598 -12.13 -46.53 21.15
N GLU A 599 -13.14 -46.21 21.96
CA GLU A 599 -13.27 -45.18 23.01
C GLU A 599 -12.53 -43.82 22.92
N ARG A 600 -13.32 -42.76 23.03
CA ARG A 600 -12.92 -41.39 23.39
C ARG A 600 -12.61 -41.29 24.89
N ARG A 601 -11.60 -40.49 25.24
CA ARG A 601 -11.69 -39.45 26.28
C ARG A 601 -10.94 -38.18 25.87
N PRO A 602 -11.37 -37.01 26.36
CA PRO A 602 -11.04 -35.70 25.82
C PRO A 602 -9.76 -35.18 26.45
N GLU A 603 -8.97 -34.37 25.73
CA GLU A 603 -8.28 -33.15 26.18
C GLU A 603 -7.60 -32.51 24.95
N GLY A 604 -7.48 -31.19 24.97
CA GLY A 604 -7.37 -30.33 23.78
C GLY A 604 -6.08 -30.42 22.98
N GLY A 605 -6.18 -30.00 21.72
CA GLY A 605 -5.06 -29.78 20.81
C GLY A 605 -5.39 -30.22 19.39
N TYR A 606 -5.74 -29.27 18.52
CA TYR A 606 -5.81 -29.52 17.07
C TYR A 606 -4.38 -29.67 16.53
N LYS A 607 -4.03 -30.87 16.08
CA LYS A 607 -2.89 -31.11 15.18
C LYS A 607 -3.43 -31.25 13.77
N ALA A 608 -3.13 -30.30 12.90
CA ALA A 608 -3.32 -30.46 11.47
C ALA A 608 -2.22 -31.37 10.92
N VAL A 609 -2.60 -32.40 10.17
CA VAL A 609 -1.69 -33.24 9.39
C VAL A 609 -2.00 -32.95 7.92
N TRP A 610 -1.00 -32.47 7.19
CA TRP A 610 -1.07 -32.24 5.75
C TRP A 610 -0.70 -33.54 5.03
N PHE A 611 -1.53 -33.97 4.09
CA PHE A 611 -1.14 -34.97 3.10
C PHE A 611 -0.74 -34.22 1.83
N GLY A 612 0.55 -34.20 1.52
CA GLY A 612 1.03 -33.90 0.18
C GLY A 612 1.11 -35.21 -0.58
N GLU A 613 0.37 -35.33 -1.67
CA GLU A 613 0.65 -36.33 -2.70
C GLU A 613 1.63 -35.73 -3.72
N ASP A 614 2.58 -36.58 -4.09
CA ASP A 614 3.52 -36.51 -5.23
C ASP A 614 4.82 -35.70 -5.06
N ILE A 615 5.86 -36.38 -4.55
CA ILE A 615 7.26 -36.12 -4.94
C ILE A 615 7.88 -37.43 -5.41
N GLY A 616 8.46 -37.37 -6.61
CA GLY A 616 9.15 -38.45 -7.29
C GLY A 616 10.39 -38.96 -6.56
N ALA A 617 10.83 -40.12 -7.04
CA ALA A 617 11.92 -40.91 -6.49
C ALA A 617 13.25 -40.14 -6.40
N GLU A 618 14.06 -40.62 -5.45
CA GLU A 618 15.50 -40.38 -5.25
C GLU A 618 15.88 -39.21 -4.32
N ALA A 619 15.96 -39.51 -3.01
CA ALA A 619 16.88 -38.84 -2.10
C ALA A 619 17.28 -39.77 -0.94
N ASP A 620 18.57 -40.03 -0.82
CA ASP A 620 19.22 -40.77 0.27
C ASP A 620 18.97 -40.09 1.63
N VAL A 621 18.57 -40.89 2.63
CA VAL A 621 18.38 -40.44 4.01
C VAL A 621 19.72 -40.53 4.74
N VAL A 622 20.31 -39.38 5.06
CA VAL A 622 21.41 -39.27 6.03
C VAL A 622 20.80 -38.98 7.40
N VAL A 623 20.87 -39.96 8.29
CA VAL A 623 20.54 -39.81 9.72
C VAL A 623 21.74 -39.19 10.42
N LEU A 624 21.56 -38.01 11.02
CA LEU A 624 22.51 -37.42 11.97
C LEU A 624 21.95 -37.60 13.38
N ASP A 625 22.43 -38.63 14.07
CA ASP A 625 22.26 -38.81 15.51
C ASP A 625 23.15 -37.82 16.27
N THR A 626 22.55 -36.99 17.12
CA THR A 626 23.26 -36.16 18.11
C THR A 626 23.72 -37.02 19.29
N PRO A 627 25.01 -36.99 19.69
CA PRO A 627 25.48 -37.78 20.82
C PRO A 627 25.27 -37.07 22.16
N ALA A 628 24.86 -37.87 23.14
CA ALA A 628 24.85 -37.53 24.55
C ALA A 628 26.27 -37.58 25.15
N SER A 629 26.40 -36.84 26.25
CA SER A 629 27.52 -36.68 27.18
C SER A 629 28.24 -37.97 27.58
N ASP A 630 29.57 -37.92 27.55
CA ASP A 630 30.46 -38.61 28.50
C ASP A 630 31.76 -37.80 28.63
N ALA A 631 32.08 -37.37 29.84
CA ALA A 631 33.32 -36.68 30.19
C ALA A 631 33.93 -37.36 31.42
N ASP A 632 35.13 -37.93 31.24
CA ASP A 632 36.01 -38.34 32.31
C ASP A 632 37.48 -38.18 31.86
N GLY A 633 38.30 -37.55 32.71
CA GLY A 633 39.72 -37.90 32.81
C GLY A 633 40.80 -36.84 32.55
N ALA A 634 41.13 -36.11 33.63
CA ALA A 634 42.49 -35.85 34.15
C ALA A 634 43.34 -34.65 33.64
N GLY A 635 43.78 -33.84 34.62
CA GLY A 635 44.94 -32.96 34.57
C GLY A 635 44.95 -31.92 35.70
N ALA A 636 45.79 -32.11 36.72
CA ALA A 636 45.80 -31.41 38.01
C ALA A 636 46.85 -30.27 38.12
N GLU A 637 46.84 -29.62 39.31
CA GLU A 637 47.76 -28.63 39.91
C GLU A 637 47.32 -27.15 39.78
N GLY A 638 47.18 -26.32 40.82
CA GLY A 638 47.34 -26.42 42.28
C GLY A 638 47.29 -25.02 42.93
N SER A 639 47.00 -24.98 44.24
CA SER A 639 47.35 -23.91 45.23
C SER A 639 46.31 -22.83 45.65
N ALA A 640 45.66 -23.11 46.79
CA ALA A 640 45.61 -22.37 48.07
C ALA A 640 45.05 -20.92 48.24
N GLY A 641 44.21 -20.75 49.28
CA GLY A 641 43.94 -19.51 50.06
C GLY A 641 42.45 -19.22 50.32
N SER A 642 41.84 -19.73 51.41
CA SER A 642 41.42 -19.00 52.64
C SER A 642 40.53 -17.75 52.38
N ALA A 643 39.22 -17.82 52.63
CA ALA A 643 38.54 -17.54 53.92
C ALA A 643 38.71 -16.08 54.39
N ASP A 644 37.60 -15.34 54.49
CA ASP A 644 37.25 -14.51 55.65
C ASP A 644 35.79 -14.04 55.54
N GLU A 645 35.07 -14.28 56.65
CA GLU A 645 33.76 -13.74 57.03
C GLU A 645 33.98 -12.37 57.68
N ASP A 646 33.01 -11.46 57.60
CA ASP A 646 32.84 -10.38 58.58
C ASP A 646 31.36 -9.95 58.62
N GLU A 647 30.69 -10.31 59.71
CA GLU A 647 29.53 -9.60 60.27
C GLU A 647 30.07 -8.53 61.23
N ASP A 648 29.40 -7.37 61.34
CA ASP A 648 29.01 -6.81 62.64
C ASP A 648 28.09 -5.58 62.51
N GLU A 649 27.09 -5.59 63.39
CA GLU A 649 26.06 -4.59 63.65
C GLU A 649 26.63 -3.36 64.40
N ASP A 650 25.93 -2.20 64.34
CA ASP A 650 25.53 -1.52 65.59
C ASP A 650 24.52 -0.35 65.45
N ALA A 651 23.66 -0.29 66.48
CA ALA A 651 23.05 0.87 67.15
C ALA A 651 21.86 1.68 66.56
N ALA A 652 20.66 1.26 66.97
CA ALA A 652 19.67 1.96 67.82
C ALA A 652 19.34 3.48 67.62
N ALA A 653 18.04 3.77 67.39
CA ALA A 653 17.10 4.37 68.38
C ALA A 653 16.03 5.31 67.77
N GLY A 654 14.75 5.03 68.07
CA GLY A 654 13.85 6.06 68.61
C GLY A 654 12.72 6.64 67.75
N LEU A 655 11.49 6.25 68.13
CA LEU A 655 10.28 7.07 68.30
C LEU A 655 9.36 7.36 67.08
N GLY A 656 8.08 6.98 67.25
CA GLY A 656 6.95 7.81 66.82
C GLY A 656 5.77 7.02 66.23
N GLY A 657 4.67 6.88 66.98
CA GLY A 657 3.49 6.09 66.64
C GLY A 657 2.73 6.50 65.36
N GLY A 658 1.97 5.55 64.82
CA GLY A 658 0.89 5.80 63.85
C GLY A 658 -0.36 6.38 64.51
N PRO A 659 -1.58 6.13 64.00
CA PRO A 659 -1.99 5.66 62.67
C PRO A 659 -3.00 6.64 62.02
N ASP A 660 -3.45 6.37 60.79
CA ASP A 660 -4.90 6.34 60.52
C ASP A 660 -5.19 5.67 59.17
N ALA A 661 -6.08 4.69 59.26
CA ALA A 661 -6.77 4.05 58.17
C ALA A 661 -8.16 4.69 58.05
N ALA A 662 -8.69 4.83 56.82
CA ALA A 662 -10.09 4.54 56.53
C ALA A 662 -10.38 4.66 55.02
N ASP A 663 -11.05 3.62 54.54
CA ASP A 663 -11.83 3.52 53.32
C ASP A 663 -12.77 4.70 53.03
N ALA A 664 -13.03 4.92 51.74
CA ALA A 664 -14.36 4.87 51.09
C ALA A 664 -14.43 5.80 49.87
N ASP A 665 -14.43 5.24 48.65
CA ASP A 665 -15.59 5.19 47.72
C ASP A 665 -15.23 4.47 46.40
#